data_AF-A0A061F2J1-F1
#
_entry.id   AF-A0A061F2J1-F1
#
_cell.length_a   1.000
_cell.length_b   1.000
_cell.length_c   1.000
_cell.angle_alpha   90.00
_cell.angle_beta   90.00
_cell.angle_gamma   90.00
#
_symmetry.space_group_name_H-M   'P 1'
#
loop_
_entity.id
_entity.type
_entity.pdbx_description
1 polymer ?
#
loop_
_entity_poly.entity_id
_entity_poly.type
_entity_poly.pdbx_seq_one_letter_code
_entity_poly.pdbx_strand_id
1 'polypeptide(L)'
;MQGFSDGGAGAGANLAQLQSTMHTIEVACSSIQMHINPTAAEATILSLSQSPQPYKACQYILENSQVANARFQAAAAIQDAAIREWGFLSIEDRRSLISFCLCFAMQHASSLEGYVQAKVSSVAAQLMKRGWLDFTAAEKEAFFYQVNQAILGAHGVDVQFIGVHFLESLVSEFSPSTSSAMGLPREFHEQCRTSLELNYLKTFYCWTRDAALSVTNKIIESDAAIPEVKVCTAALCLMLQILNWEFRHDTNSMKAGISVFSAGVRHDSASSKRSECVLVQPGPAWCDVLISSGHVGWLLGLYAALRQKFSREGYWLDCPIAVSARKLIVQFCSLTGTIFPSDNGKMQENLLLQLLSGILQWIDPPGAVSKAIEEGKSESEMLDGCRALLSIATVTTSFVFDQLLKSLRPFGTLTLLSTLMCEVVKVLMTNNTDEETWSWEARDILLDTWTILLVPMDSNGGDALLPPEGKHAAANLFSMIVESELKVASASVANDDGDSDYLQASISAMDERLSSYALIARAAVDVTIPLLTGLFSERFARLHQGRGIMDPTETLEELYSLLLITGHVLADEGDGETPLVPTAIQTHFADIVEAENHPVVILSGSIIRFAEQSMDHEMRVTVFSPRLMEAVIWFLARWSHTYLMPLEEANCHLSHDYEHQHQSIHSRKALLSFFGEHNQGQIVLNIIVHISMMTLMSYPGEKDLQGLTCHHLLHTLVRRKNICHQLVSMDSWRDLANAFTNEKSLFLLSSANQRSLAQTLVLSASGLRNSEASNQYVRGLMVHMTTYLVELSNKNDLKSVSQQPDVIMSVCCLLERLRGAASAAEPRTQRSIYEMGISVMNPVLILLEVYKHESAVVYLLLKFIVDWVDGQISYLEAQETASVIDFCMRLLQLYSSQNIGKISVSLSSTLLSEAKTEKYKDLRALLQLLSSLCSKDLVDFSSDSIEVAGTNISQVVYFGLHIVTPLISLELLKYPKLCHDYFSLLSHILEVYPETLAQLNSEAFAHILGTLDFGLHHQDAEVVNMCLGALRALASYHYREMCAGKTGLGSHAAAQGNLPEGIFSRFLRSLLQLLRD
;
A
#
# COMPACT_ATOMS: atom_id res chain seq x y z
N MET A 1 58.59 -22.78 -19.10
CA MET A 1 59.60 -22.83 -20.18
C MET A 1 59.48 -24.17 -20.90
N GLN A 2 59.57 -24.09 -22.24
CA GLN A 2 59.77 -25.13 -23.27
C GLN A 2 58.71 -26.21 -23.54
N GLY A 3 58.18 -26.13 -24.77
CA GLY A 3 57.75 -27.28 -25.56
C GLY A 3 56.33 -27.15 -26.11
N PHE A 4 56.15 -26.43 -27.23
CA PHE A 4 55.30 -26.81 -28.38
C PHE A 4 55.48 -25.78 -29.50
N SER A 5 56.33 -26.13 -30.46
CA SER A 5 56.45 -25.50 -31.76
C SER A 5 55.70 -26.35 -32.78
N ASP A 6 54.44 -26.02 -33.04
CA ASP A 6 53.71 -26.35 -34.26
C ASP A 6 52.40 -25.54 -34.30
N GLY A 7 52.13 -24.81 -35.39
CA GLY A 7 50.80 -24.18 -35.58
C GLY A 7 50.70 -22.79 -36.21
N GLY A 8 51.62 -22.37 -37.08
CA GLY A 8 51.53 -21.08 -37.80
C GLY A 8 50.30 -20.91 -38.72
N ALA A 9 49.55 -21.98 -39.03
CA ALA A 9 48.35 -21.94 -39.87
C ALA A 9 47.02 -21.89 -39.08
N GLY A 10 47.01 -22.32 -37.81
CA GLY A 10 45.80 -22.33 -36.96
C GLY A 10 45.50 -20.99 -36.28
N ALA A 11 46.53 -20.19 -36.00
CA ALA A 11 46.38 -18.87 -35.39
C ALA A 11 45.72 -17.84 -36.34
N GLY A 12 46.02 -17.92 -37.64
CA GLY A 12 45.45 -17.02 -38.65
C GLY A 12 43.95 -17.26 -38.92
N ALA A 13 43.51 -18.52 -38.88
CA ALA A 13 42.10 -18.88 -39.07
C ALA A 13 41.22 -18.41 -37.89
N ASN A 14 41.73 -18.57 -36.65
CA ASN A 14 41.04 -18.09 -35.44
C ASN A 14 40.93 -16.56 -35.40
N LEU A 15 41.97 -15.83 -35.85
CA LEU A 15 41.93 -14.36 -35.90
C LEU A 15 40.90 -13.84 -36.93
N ALA A 16 40.84 -14.46 -38.11
CA ALA A 16 39.86 -14.11 -39.14
C ALA A 16 38.41 -14.33 -38.67
N GLN A 17 38.17 -15.39 -37.90
CA GLN A 17 36.85 -15.66 -37.31
C GLN A 17 36.46 -14.62 -36.25
N LEU A 18 37.39 -14.20 -35.39
CA LEU A 18 37.16 -13.15 -34.39
C LEU A 18 36.84 -11.80 -35.05
N GLN A 19 37.58 -11.43 -36.09
CA GLN A 19 37.34 -10.22 -36.87
C GLN A 19 35.98 -10.24 -37.59
N SER A 20 35.60 -11.38 -38.18
CA SER A 20 34.29 -11.54 -38.80
C SER A 20 33.16 -11.39 -37.80
N THR A 21 33.33 -11.95 -36.59
CA THR A 21 32.33 -11.84 -35.51
C THR A 21 32.18 -10.40 -35.05
N MET A 22 33.31 -9.70 -34.81
CA MET A 22 33.31 -8.29 -34.45
C MET A 22 32.58 -7.44 -35.49
N HIS A 23 32.92 -7.59 -36.78
CA HIS A 23 32.28 -6.81 -37.85
C HIS A 23 30.76 -7.07 -37.92
N THR A 24 30.33 -8.31 -37.74
CA THR A 24 28.91 -8.69 -37.73
C THR A 24 28.15 -7.98 -36.60
N ILE A 25 28.74 -7.93 -35.40
CA ILE A 25 28.15 -7.27 -34.23
C ILE A 25 28.16 -5.74 -34.37
N GLU A 26 29.22 -5.16 -34.94
CA GLU A 26 29.27 -3.73 -35.26
C GLU A 26 28.14 -3.33 -36.23
N VAL A 27 27.96 -4.10 -37.31
CA VAL A 27 26.89 -3.88 -38.29
C VAL A 27 25.51 -4.02 -37.64
N ALA A 28 25.31 -5.02 -36.78
CA ALA A 28 24.04 -5.19 -36.04
C ALA A 28 23.76 -3.98 -35.13
N CYS A 29 24.76 -3.53 -34.36
CA CYS A 29 24.61 -2.36 -33.48
C CYS A 29 24.29 -1.08 -34.27
N SER A 30 24.97 -0.85 -35.41
CA SER A 30 24.66 0.28 -36.28
C SER A 30 23.27 0.18 -36.91
N SER A 31 22.82 -1.03 -37.23
CA SER A 31 21.48 -1.26 -37.80
C SER A 31 20.36 -0.93 -36.81
N ILE A 32 20.53 -1.26 -35.53
CA ILE A 32 19.59 -0.85 -34.46
C ILE A 32 19.57 0.68 -34.33
N GLN A 33 20.74 1.32 -34.27
CA GLN A 33 20.83 2.77 -34.13
C GLN A 33 20.23 3.53 -35.33
N MET A 34 20.28 2.94 -36.53
CA MET A 34 19.68 3.50 -37.75
C MET A 34 18.23 3.05 -37.97
N HIS A 35 17.64 2.26 -37.06
CA HIS A 35 16.32 1.63 -37.20
C HIS A 35 16.13 0.81 -38.49
N ILE A 36 17.20 0.17 -38.97
CA ILE A 36 17.19 -0.68 -40.17
C ILE A 36 17.09 -2.14 -39.71
N ASN A 37 15.90 -2.74 -39.86
CA ASN A 37 15.61 -4.14 -39.51
C ASN A 37 16.05 -4.54 -38.08
N PRO A 38 15.51 -3.88 -37.02
CA PRO A 38 15.95 -4.06 -35.64
C PRO A 38 15.81 -5.50 -35.14
N THR A 39 14.77 -6.22 -35.56
CA THR A 39 14.53 -7.61 -35.18
C THR A 39 15.65 -8.56 -35.62
N ALA A 40 16.21 -8.37 -36.81
CA ALA A 40 17.32 -9.21 -37.29
C ALA A 40 18.64 -8.85 -36.58
N ALA A 41 18.84 -7.58 -36.28
CA ALA A 41 20.01 -7.11 -35.55
C ALA A 41 20.00 -7.56 -34.07
N GLU A 42 18.85 -7.51 -33.40
CA GLU A 42 18.64 -8.05 -32.05
C GLU A 42 18.89 -9.56 -32.02
N ALA A 43 18.33 -10.32 -32.97
CA ALA A 43 18.59 -11.76 -33.07
C ALA A 43 20.08 -12.07 -33.25
N THR A 44 20.81 -11.23 -34.00
CA THR A 44 22.26 -11.36 -34.20
C THR A 44 23.03 -11.10 -32.90
N ILE A 45 22.66 -10.06 -32.13
CA ILE A 45 23.28 -9.76 -30.83
C ILE A 45 22.98 -10.86 -29.81
N LEU A 46 21.72 -11.32 -29.74
CA LEU A 46 21.32 -12.45 -28.89
C LEU A 46 22.06 -13.74 -29.23
N SER A 47 22.38 -13.97 -30.51
CA SER A 47 23.16 -15.14 -30.92
C SER A 47 24.57 -15.15 -30.30
N LEU A 48 25.17 -13.97 -30.05
CA LEU A 48 26.46 -13.87 -29.38
C LEU A 48 26.37 -14.31 -27.92
N SER A 49 25.36 -13.83 -27.17
CA SER A 49 25.19 -14.19 -25.75
C SER A 49 24.79 -15.66 -25.56
N GLN A 50 24.06 -16.24 -26.51
CA GLN A 50 23.65 -17.64 -26.51
C GLN A 50 24.73 -18.61 -27.01
N SER A 51 25.77 -18.11 -27.69
CA SER A 51 26.84 -18.97 -28.20
C SER A 51 27.66 -19.61 -27.05
N PRO A 52 28.18 -20.83 -27.24
CA PRO A 52 28.98 -21.50 -26.22
C PRO A 52 30.36 -20.86 -26.11
N GLN A 53 30.78 -20.52 -24.88
CA GLN A 53 32.09 -19.92 -24.60
C GLN A 53 32.47 -18.68 -25.46
N PRO A 54 31.65 -17.61 -25.49
CA PRO A 54 31.90 -16.43 -26.32
C PRO A 54 33.06 -15.55 -25.83
N TYR A 55 33.69 -15.91 -24.72
CA TYR A 55 34.62 -15.05 -23.97
C TYR A 55 35.75 -14.47 -24.82
N LYS A 56 36.42 -15.29 -25.64
CA LYS A 56 37.52 -14.82 -26.51
C LYS A 56 37.04 -13.84 -27.58
N ALA A 57 35.86 -14.08 -28.15
CA ALA A 57 35.26 -13.17 -29.13
C ALA A 57 34.88 -11.84 -28.46
N CYS A 58 34.28 -11.88 -27.28
CA CYS A 58 33.87 -10.68 -26.56
C CYS A 58 35.08 -9.87 -26.07
N GLN A 59 36.13 -10.52 -25.55
CA GLN A 59 37.39 -9.87 -25.18
C GLN A 59 38.02 -9.17 -26.40
N TYR A 60 38.05 -9.86 -27.56
CA TYR A 60 38.55 -9.28 -28.80
C TYR A 60 37.74 -8.05 -29.24
N ILE A 61 36.41 -8.11 -29.18
CA ILE A 61 35.52 -6.97 -29.51
C ILE A 61 35.78 -5.80 -28.56
N LEU A 62 35.89 -6.05 -27.26
CA LEU A 62 36.16 -5.01 -26.25
C LEU A 62 37.47 -4.27 -26.51
N GLU A 63 38.55 -5.00 -26.85
CA GLU A 63 39.88 -4.43 -27.07
C GLU A 63 40.05 -3.76 -28.45
N ASN A 64 39.34 -4.21 -29.49
CA ASN A 64 39.65 -3.83 -30.88
C ASN A 64 38.55 -3.05 -31.60
N SER A 65 37.27 -3.25 -31.24
CA SER A 65 36.15 -2.58 -31.93
C SER A 65 36.23 -1.07 -31.73
N GLN A 66 35.85 -0.30 -32.75
CA GLN A 66 35.72 1.16 -32.66
C GLN A 66 34.27 1.60 -32.35
N VAL A 67 33.33 0.65 -32.24
CA VAL A 67 31.91 0.91 -32.00
C VAL A 67 31.60 0.66 -30.52
N ALA A 68 31.34 1.74 -29.79
CA ALA A 68 31.00 1.72 -28.36
C ALA A 68 29.85 0.75 -28.01
N ASN A 69 28.79 0.74 -28.82
CA ASN A 69 27.67 -0.19 -28.66
C ASN A 69 28.08 -1.66 -28.80
N ALA A 70 29.00 -1.99 -29.72
CA ALA A 70 29.49 -3.35 -29.89
C ALA A 70 30.31 -3.79 -28.67
N ARG A 71 31.13 -2.89 -28.09
CA ARG A 71 31.83 -3.12 -26.82
C ARG A 71 30.85 -3.35 -25.67
N PHE A 72 29.79 -2.55 -25.56
CA PHE A 72 28.74 -2.73 -24.56
C PHE A 72 28.04 -4.09 -24.67
N GLN A 73 27.66 -4.49 -25.89
CA GLN A 73 27.01 -5.78 -26.14
C GLN A 73 27.95 -6.96 -25.89
N ALA A 74 29.24 -6.82 -26.20
CA ALA A 74 30.24 -7.83 -25.86
C ALA A 74 30.38 -8.00 -24.33
N ALA A 75 30.36 -6.91 -23.57
CA ALA A 75 30.36 -6.99 -22.10
C ALA A 75 29.09 -7.67 -21.56
N ALA A 76 27.92 -7.36 -22.13
CA ALA A 76 26.66 -8.04 -21.79
C ALA A 76 26.69 -9.54 -22.14
N ALA A 77 27.23 -9.91 -23.30
CA ALA A 77 27.38 -11.31 -23.69
C ALA A 77 28.33 -12.09 -22.76
N ILE A 78 29.39 -11.46 -22.22
CA ILE A 78 30.24 -12.06 -21.18
C ILE A 78 29.42 -12.35 -19.91
N GLN A 79 28.60 -11.40 -19.44
CA GLN A 79 27.74 -11.58 -18.28
C GLN A 79 26.80 -12.78 -18.46
N ASP A 80 26.00 -12.78 -19.52
CA ASP A 80 24.98 -13.81 -19.76
C ASP A 80 25.61 -15.21 -19.90
N ALA A 81 26.69 -15.31 -20.67
CA ALA A 81 27.38 -16.58 -20.88
C ALA A 81 28.05 -17.07 -19.60
N ALA A 82 28.71 -16.19 -18.84
CA ALA A 82 29.40 -16.59 -17.61
C ALA A 82 28.43 -17.02 -16.51
N ILE A 83 27.28 -16.35 -16.34
CA ILE A 83 26.27 -16.75 -15.36
C ILE A 83 25.70 -18.13 -15.71
N ARG A 84 25.35 -18.35 -17.00
CA ARG A 84 24.82 -19.60 -17.52
C ARG A 84 25.81 -20.76 -17.42
N GLU A 85 27.07 -20.52 -17.76
CA GLU A 85 28.11 -21.54 -17.88
C GLU A 85 29.01 -21.64 -16.65
N TRP A 86 28.71 -20.91 -15.57
CA TRP A 86 29.59 -20.76 -14.40
C TRP A 86 30.11 -22.10 -13.87
N GLY A 87 29.23 -23.09 -13.74
CA GLY A 87 29.57 -24.44 -13.26
C GLY A 87 30.56 -25.21 -14.13
N PHE A 88 30.66 -24.87 -15.42
CA PHE A 88 31.58 -25.51 -16.38
C PHE A 88 32.93 -24.80 -16.48
N LEU A 89 33.02 -23.54 -16.07
CA LEU A 89 34.27 -22.78 -16.07
C LEU A 89 35.20 -23.26 -14.97
N SER A 90 36.50 -23.35 -15.26
CA SER A 90 37.51 -23.61 -14.23
C SER A 90 37.66 -22.41 -13.29
N ILE A 91 38.18 -22.61 -12.08
CA ILE A 91 38.40 -21.52 -11.11
C ILE A 91 39.34 -20.47 -11.71
N GLU A 92 40.36 -20.89 -12.46
CA GLU A 92 41.29 -19.98 -13.13
C GLU A 92 40.60 -19.15 -14.22
N ASP A 93 39.74 -19.78 -15.05
CA ASP A 93 38.99 -19.06 -16.08
C ASP A 93 38.06 -18.01 -15.45
N ARG A 94 37.34 -18.37 -14.37
CA ARG A 94 36.48 -17.45 -13.62
C ARG A 94 37.27 -16.25 -13.11
N ARG A 95 38.44 -16.48 -12.51
CA ARG A 95 39.32 -15.42 -12.00
C ARG A 95 39.89 -14.56 -13.12
N SER A 96 40.24 -15.17 -14.26
CA SER A 96 40.77 -14.47 -15.42
C SER A 96 39.74 -13.52 -16.04
N LEU A 97 38.46 -13.92 -16.10
CA LEU A 97 37.37 -13.08 -16.61
C LEU A 97 37.13 -11.86 -15.72
N ILE A 98 37.08 -12.06 -14.40
CA ILE A 98 36.95 -10.95 -13.43
C ILE A 98 38.14 -10.00 -13.56
N SER A 99 39.36 -10.54 -13.57
CA SER A 99 40.59 -9.75 -13.72
C SER A 99 40.61 -8.96 -15.03
N PHE A 100 40.17 -9.58 -16.13
CA PHE A 100 40.08 -8.94 -17.43
C PHE A 100 39.14 -7.74 -17.41
N CYS A 101 37.91 -7.90 -16.90
CA CYS A 101 36.94 -6.80 -16.82
C CYS A 101 37.44 -5.66 -15.93
N LEU A 102 38.05 -5.97 -14.78
CA LEU A 102 38.66 -4.97 -13.89
C LEU A 102 39.80 -4.21 -14.57
N CYS A 103 40.76 -4.93 -15.17
CA CYS A 103 41.88 -4.32 -15.87
C CYS A 103 41.42 -3.47 -17.06
N PHE A 104 40.46 -3.96 -17.84
CA PHE A 104 39.90 -3.21 -18.97
C PHE A 104 39.27 -1.91 -18.49
N ALA A 105 38.48 -1.95 -17.41
CA ALA A 105 37.84 -0.77 -16.86
C ALA A 105 38.87 0.29 -16.43
N MET A 106 39.95 -0.15 -15.77
CA MET A 106 41.02 0.74 -15.31
C MET A 106 41.89 1.29 -16.47
N GLN A 107 42.22 0.46 -17.47
CA GLN A 107 43.05 0.87 -18.61
C GLN A 107 42.35 1.89 -19.52
N HIS A 108 41.03 1.81 -19.62
CA HIS A 108 40.21 2.69 -20.45
C HIS A 108 39.45 3.76 -19.64
N ALA A 109 39.92 4.07 -18.43
CA ALA A 109 39.26 5.00 -17.51
C ALA A 109 39.05 6.41 -18.08
N SER A 110 39.94 6.87 -18.97
CA SER A 110 39.86 8.20 -19.61
C SER A 110 39.00 8.23 -20.88
N SER A 111 38.29 7.13 -21.21
CA SER A 111 37.41 7.06 -22.38
C SER A 111 36.20 7.99 -22.25
N LEU A 112 35.78 8.61 -23.37
CA LEU A 112 34.57 9.43 -23.45
C LEU A 112 33.27 8.61 -23.29
N GLU A 113 33.34 7.29 -23.52
CA GLU A 113 32.20 6.37 -23.50
C GLU A 113 31.94 5.78 -22.10
N GLY A 114 31.57 6.63 -21.15
CA GLY A 114 31.43 6.23 -19.74
C GLY A 114 30.45 5.07 -19.48
N TYR A 115 29.40 4.92 -20.30
CA TYR A 115 28.42 3.83 -20.16
C TYR A 115 29.00 2.44 -20.46
N VAL A 116 30.02 2.34 -21.31
CA VAL A 116 30.74 1.07 -21.57
C VAL A 116 31.54 0.67 -20.33
N GLN A 117 32.22 1.65 -19.71
CA GLN A 117 32.97 1.42 -18.48
C GLN A 117 32.05 1.00 -17.34
N ALA A 118 30.92 1.69 -17.16
CA ALA A 118 29.92 1.33 -16.18
C ALA A 118 29.38 -0.10 -16.38
N LYS A 119 29.11 -0.50 -17.63
CA LYS A 119 28.68 -1.86 -17.95
C LYS A 119 29.75 -2.89 -17.63
N VAL A 120 31.01 -2.65 -18.00
CA VAL A 120 32.11 -3.58 -17.70
C VAL A 120 32.37 -3.69 -16.19
N SER A 121 32.29 -2.58 -15.44
CA SER A 121 32.37 -2.59 -13.97
C SER A 121 31.21 -3.39 -13.34
N SER A 122 29.98 -3.22 -13.83
CA SER A 122 28.82 -4.00 -13.40
C SER A 122 28.98 -5.49 -13.70
N VAL A 123 29.49 -5.86 -14.87
CA VAL A 123 29.80 -7.26 -15.23
C VAL A 123 30.84 -7.82 -14.27
N ALA A 124 31.92 -7.09 -14.00
CA ALA A 124 32.94 -7.52 -13.04
C ALA A 124 32.34 -7.76 -11.64
N ALA A 125 31.48 -6.85 -11.16
CA ALA A 125 30.79 -6.98 -9.88
C ALA A 125 29.89 -8.23 -9.83
N GLN A 126 29.15 -8.50 -10.90
CA GLN A 126 28.28 -9.68 -11.02
C GLN A 126 29.07 -10.98 -11.03
N LEU A 127 30.15 -11.06 -11.80
CA LEU A 127 31.03 -12.24 -11.81
C LEU A 127 31.69 -12.45 -10.43
N MET A 128 32.08 -11.38 -9.75
CA MET A 128 32.58 -11.46 -8.38
C MET A 128 31.54 -11.97 -7.39
N LYS A 129 30.30 -11.48 -7.45
CA LYS A 129 29.20 -12.00 -6.63
C LYS A 129 28.89 -13.46 -6.95
N ARG A 130 28.82 -13.81 -8.24
CA ARG A 130 28.53 -15.17 -8.71
C ARG A 130 29.55 -16.20 -8.21
N GLY A 131 30.82 -15.80 -8.11
CA GLY A 131 31.92 -16.59 -7.54
C GLY A 131 32.19 -16.38 -6.07
N TRP A 132 31.38 -15.57 -5.36
CA TRP A 132 31.73 -15.09 -4.03
C TRP A 132 31.95 -16.22 -3.02
N LEU A 133 31.13 -17.27 -3.07
CA LEU A 133 31.28 -18.43 -2.18
C LEU A 133 32.31 -19.45 -2.69
N ASP A 134 32.69 -19.38 -3.97
CA ASP A 134 33.69 -20.26 -4.57
C ASP A 134 35.13 -19.81 -4.25
N PHE A 135 35.35 -18.51 -4.09
CA PHE A 135 36.68 -17.93 -3.88
C PHE A 135 37.10 -17.90 -2.41
N THR A 136 38.37 -18.22 -2.17
CA THR A 136 39.02 -18.05 -0.87
C THR A 136 39.20 -16.57 -0.50
N ALA A 137 39.43 -16.28 0.79
CA ALA A 137 39.68 -14.92 1.24
C ALA A 137 40.89 -14.27 0.53
N ALA A 138 41.99 -15.01 0.36
CA ALA A 138 43.20 -14.53 -0.32
C ALA A 138 42.95 -14.19 -1.79
N GLU A 139 42.08 -14.94 -2.48
CA GLU A 139 41.73 -14.65 -3.88
C GLU A 139 40.88 -13.38 -4.00
N LYS A 140 39.93 -13.17 -3.08
CA LYS A 140 39.16 -11.93 -3.00
C LYS A 140 40.05 -10.72 -2.71
N GLU A 141 40.99 -10.88 -1.78
CA GLU A 141 41.97 -9.84 -1.42
C GLU A 141 42.86 -9.46 -2.60
N ALA A 142 43.19 -10.38 -3.51
CA ALA A 142 43.97 -10.07 -4.71
C ALA A 142 43.22 -9.10 -5.65
N PHE A 143 41.91 -9.30 -5.85
CA PHE A 143 41.08 -8.36 -6.61
C PHE A 143 40.98 -7.01 -5.90
N PHE A 144 40.69 -7.03 -4.60
CA PHE A 144 40.54 -5.81 -3.82
C PHE A 144 41.83 -5.00 -3.66
N TYR A 145 43.00 -5.65 -3.71
CA TYR A 145 44.27 -4.95 -3.74
C TYR A 145 44.38 -4.05 -4.97
N GLN A 146 44.02 -4.55 -6.16
CA GLN A 146 44.04 -3.76 -7.40
C GLN A 146 43.06 -2.59 -7.34
N VAL A 147 41.85 -2.84 -6.84
CA VAL A 147 40.81 -1.81 -6.65
C VAL A 147 41.27 -0.75 -5.65
N ASN A 148 41.89 -1.13 -4.54
CA ASN A 148 42.41 -0.20 -3.55
C ASN A 148 43.55 0.67 -4.11
N GLN A 149 44.48 0.09 -4.89
CA GLN A 149 45.53 0.87 -5.55
C GLN A 149 44.96 1.91 -6.54
N ALA A 150 43.88 1.56 -7.25
CA ALA A 150 43.15 2.52 -8.08
C ALA A 150 42.55 3.66 -7.24
N ILE A 151 41.84 3.33 -6.16
CA ILE A 151 41.18 4.30 -5.27
C ILE A 151 42.16 5.23 -4.54
N LEU A 152 43.37 4.77 -4.23
CA LEU A 152 44.45 5.61 -3.68
C LEU A 152 44.98 6.66 -4.68
N GLY A 153 44.57 6.59 -5.96
CA GLY A 153 44.94 7.57 -6.98
C GLY A 153 46.34 7.38 -7.54
N ALA A 154 46.99 6.23 -7.31
CA ALA A 154 48.34 5.94 -7.77
C ALA A 154 48.51 6.01 -9.30
N HIS A 155 47.41 5.85 -10.04
CA HIS A 155 47.37 5.78 -11.50
C HIS A 155 46.61 6.95 -12.16
N GLY A 156 46.36 8.04 -11.41
CA GLY A 156 45.66 9.22 -11.91
C GLY A 156 44.18 9.28 -11.52
N VAL A 157 43.57 10.45 -11.73
CA VAL A 157 42.21 10.80 -11.25
C VAL A 157 41.11 9.98 -11.93
N ASP A 158 41.25 9.70 -13.23
CA ASP A 158 40.25 8.90 -13.96
C ASP A 158 40.22 7.45 -13.46
N VAL A 159 41.38 6.85 -13.21
CA VAL A 159 41.49 5.49 -12.65
C VAL A 159 40.97 5.46 -11.21
N GLN A 160 41.22 6.53 -10.45
CA GLN A 160 40.66 6.72 -9.11
C GLN A 160 39.12 6.74 -9.13
N PHE A 161 38.53 7.48 -10.07
CA PHE A 161 37.09 7.54 -10.26
C PHE A 161 36.51 6.15 -10.62
N ILE A 162 37.12 5.43 -11.56
CA ILE A 162 36.68 4.08 -11.94
C ILE A 162 36.79 3.09 -10.77
N GLY A 163 37.82 3.20 -9.93
CA GLY A 163 37.96 2.37 -8.73
C GLY A 163 36.78 2.54 -7.75
N VAL A 164 36.35 3.79 -7.52
CA VAL A 164 35.18 4.11 -6.69
C VAL A 164 33.89 3.61 -7.34
N HIS A 165 33.69 3.87 -8.64
CA HIS A 165 32.51 3.44 -9.39
C HIS A 165 32.37 1.90 -9.47
N PHE A 166 33.49 1.18 -9.50
CA PHE A 166 33.47 -0.27 -9.41
C PHE A 166 32.93 -0.75 -8.05
N LEU A 167 33.39 -0.15 -6.94
CA LEU A 167 32.85 -0.49 -5.62
C LEU A 167 31.35 -0.15 -5.50
N GLU A 168 30.90 0.95 -6.09
CA GLU A 168 29.48 1.30 -6.20
C GLU A 168 28.67 0.23 -6.93
N SER A 169 29.19 -0.25 -8.07
CA SER A 169 28.59 -1.36 -8.81
C SER A 169 28.57 -2.65 -7.99
N LEU A 170 29.62 -2.91 -7.22
CA LEU A 170 29.73 -4.10 -6.36
C LEU A 170 28.75 -4.05 -5.17
N VAL A 171 28.67 -2.92 -4.46
CA VAL A 171 27.71 -2.76 -3.36
C VAL A 171 26.28 -2.87 -3.89
N SER A 172 25.97 -2.24 -5.02
CA SER A 172 24.66 -2.36 -5.69
C SER A 172 24.32 -3.82 -6.00
N GLU A 173 25.26 -4.58 -6.54
CA GLU A 173 25.01 -5.96 -6.93
C GLU A 173 24.72 -6.86 -5.71
N PHE A 174 25.27 -6.56 -4.53
CA PHE A 174 25.02 -7.34 -3.31
C PHE A 174 23.74 -6.93 -2.56
N SER A 175 23.19 -5.74 -2.83
CA SER A 175 21.94 -5.28 -2.23
C SER A 175 20.74 -6.05 -2.80
N PRO A 176 19.73 -6.44 -1.99
CA PRO A 176 18.55 -7.17 -2.47
C PRO A 176 17.75 -6.44 -3.54
N SER A 177 17.57 -5.12 -3.41
CA SER A 177 16.74 -4.30 -4.30
C SER A 177 17.34 -4.13 -5.70
N THR A 178 18.66 -4.29 -5.83
CA THR A 178 19.42 -4.04 -7.06
C THR A 178 20.22 -5.26 -7.54
N SER A 179 20.10 -6.40 -6.86
CA SER A 179 20.76 -7.65 -7.24
C SER A 179 20.27 -8.15 -8.59
N SER A 180 21.18 -8.57 -9.45
CA SER A 180 20.83 -9.27 -10.69
C SER A 180 20.20 -10.65 -10.42
N ALA A 181 19.30 -11.06 -11.31
CA ALA A 181 18.72 -12.40 -11.31
C ALA A 181 19.75 -13.41 -11.82
N MET A 182 20.43 -14.10 -10.90
CA MET A 182 21.47 -15.08 -11.23
C MET A 182 20.95 -16.52 -11.37
N GLY A 183 19.65 -16.75 -11.22
CA GLY A 183 19.05 -18.10 -11.19
C GLY A 183 19.52 -18.94 -10.00
N LEU A 184 19.91 -18.31 -8.88
CA LEU A 184 20.42 -18.97 -7.68
C LEU A 184 19.43 -18.89 -6.52
N PRO A 185 19.47 -19.84 -5.56
CA PRO A 185 18.59 -19.83 -4.39
C PRO A 185 18.77 -18.56 -3.54
N ARG A 186 17.70 -18.16 -2.83
CA ARG A 186 17.72 -17.00 -1.94
C ARG A 186 18.82 -17.07 -0.89
N GLU A 187 19.09 -18.27 -0.38
CA GLU A 187 20.13 -18.52 0.62
C GLU A 187 21.50 -18.09 0.12
N PHE A 188 21.79 -18.24 -1.18
CA PHE A 188 23.05 -17.78 -1.79
C PHE A 188 23.18 -16.25 -1.68
N HIS A 189 22.14 -15.52 -2.09
CA HIS A 189 22.14 -14.05 -2.06
C HIS A 189 22.29 -13.53 -0.63
N GLU A 190 21.61 -14.16 0.33
CA GLU A 190 21.68 -13.76 1.74
C GLU A 190 23.03 -14.06 2.40
N GLN A 191 23.67 -15.19 2.04
CA GLN A 191 25.04 -15.50 2.46
C GLN A 191 26.05 -14.50 1.90
N CYS A 192 25.93 -14.16 0.62
CA CYS A 192 26.76 -13.13 -0.03
C CYS A 192 26.60 -11.77 0.64
N ARG A 193 25.36 -11.32 0.86
CA ARG A 193 25.04 -10.07 1.57
C ARG A 193 25.68 -10.02 2.96
N THR A 194 25.45 -11.06 3.77
CA THR A 194 25.98 -11.17 5.13
C THR A 194 27.52 -11.16 5.14
N SER A 195 28.12 -11.89 4.20
CA SER A 195 29.59 -11.96 4.06
C SER A 195 30.20 -10.60 3.67
N LEU A 196 29.56 -9.85 2.76
CA LEU A 196 30.02 -8.51 2.37
C LEU A 196 29.93 -7.52 3.54
N GLU A 197 28.77 -7.50 4.22
CA GLU A 197 28.48 -6.60 5.34
C GLU A 197 29.48 -6.76 6.48
N LEU A 198 29.73 -8.01 6.91
CA LEU A 198 30.60 -8.30 8.05
C LEU A 198 32.09 -8.08 7.76
N ASN A 199 32.55 -8.42 6.55
CA ASN A 199 33.99 -8.52 6.27
C ASN A 199 34.57 -7.37 5.45
N TYR A 200 33.78 -6.71 4.59
CA TYR A 200 34.32 -5.81 3.57
C TYR A 200 33.68 -4.42 3.55
N LEU A 201 32.40 -4.28 3.90
CA LEU A 201 31.66 -3.01 3.76
C LEU A 201 32.30 -1.85 4.54
N LYS A 202 32.75 -2.10 5.78
CA LYS A 202 33.51 -1.13 6.61
C LYS A 202 34.80 -0.69 5.92
N THR A 203 35.51 -1.64 5.32
CA THR A 203 36.79 -1.38 4.62
C THR A 203 36.57 -0.52 3.37
N PHE A 204 35.54 -0.82 2.58
CA PHE A 204 35.19 -0.03 1.39
C PHE A 204 34.81 1.39 1.77
N TYR A 205 34.05 1.57 2.84
CA TYR A 205 33.74 2.89 3.36
C TYR A 205 35.01 3.70 3.70
N CYS A 206 35.97 3.09 4.40
CA CYS A 206 37.25 3.74 4.71
C CYS A 206 38.03 4.14 3.45
N TRP A 207 38.15 3.24 2.47
CA TRP A 207 38.86 3.54 1.22
C TRP A 207 38.23 4.72 0.47
N THR A 208 36.90 4.72 0.39
CA THR A 208 36.14 5.79 -0.26
C THR A 208 36.28 7.13 0.47
N ARG A 209 36.21 7.11 1.80
CA ARG A 209 36.45 8.30 2.63
C ARG A 209 37.85 8.85 2.41
N ASP A 210 38.87 8.00 2.43
CA ASP A 210 40.26 8.41 2.29
C ASP A 210 40.54 8.96 0.87
N ALA A 211 39.87 8.41 -0.16
CA ALA A 211 39.89 8.97 -1.51
C ALA A 211 39.30 10.38 -1.56
N ALA A 212 38.13 10.61 -0.95
CA ALA A 212 37.53 11.96 -0.87
C ALA A 212 38.44 12.94 -0.11
N LEU A 213 39.03 12.52 1.00
CA LEU A 213 39.99 13.32 1.77
C LEU A 213 41.22 13.70 0.93
N SER A 214 41.77 12.77 0.14
CA SER A 214 42.96 12.99 -0.67
C SER A 214 42.83 14.12 -1.70
N VAL A 215 41.61 14.34 -2.21
CA VAL A 215 41.31 15.35 -3.23
C VAL A 215 40.75 16.65 -2.66
N THR A 216 40.37 16.68 -1.37
CA THR A 216 39.65 17.80 -0.75
C THR A 216 40.41 19.13 -0.84
N ASN A 217 41.68 19.16 -0.45
CA ASN A 217 42.46 20.40 -0.42
C ASN A 217 42.58 21.03 -1.81
N LYS A 218 42.77 20.19 -2.84
CA LYS A 218 42.82 20.65 -4.24
C LYS A 218 41.51 21.28 -4.70
N ILE A 219 40.37 20.70 -4.29
CA ILE A 219 39.03 21.22 -4.61
C ILE A 219 38.79 22.56 -3.93
N ILE A 220 39.22 22.71 -2.68
CA ILE A 220 39.04 23.95 -1.92
C ILE A 220 39.92 25.06 -2.50
N GLU A 221 41.19 24.78 -2.81
CA GLU A 221 42.18 25.77 -3.26
C GLU A 221 42.04 26.22 -4.73
N SER A 222 41.44 25.42 -5.62
CA SER A 222 41.41 25.70 -7.07
C SER A 222 40.16 26.46 -7.53
N ASP A 223 40.29 27.64 -8.13
CA ASP A 223 39.15 28.40 -8.69
C ASP A 223 38.62 27.89 -10.05
N ALA A 224 39.26 26.88 -10.65
CA ALA A 224 38.87 26.29 -11.93
C ALA A 224 38.16 24.93 -11.76
N ALA A 225 37.44 24.50 -12.81
CA ALA A 225 36.87 23.15 -12.90
C ALA A 225 37.99 22.10 -12.95
N ILE A 226 38.12 21.29 -11.88
CA ILE A 226 39.13 20.25 -11.76
C ILE A 226 38.52 18.85 -11.80
N PRO A 227 39.20 17.86 -12.39
CA PRO A 227 38.69 16.49 -12.49
C PRO A 227 38.50 15.82 -11.13
N GLU A 228 39.26 16.24 -10.11
CA GLU A 228 39.14 15.76 -8.72
C GLU A 228 37.73 15.88 -8.13
N VAL A 229 36.90 16.84 -8.60
CA VAL A 229 35.51 16.98 -8.16
C VAL A 229 34.70 15.72 -8.47
N LYS A 230 34.96 15.05 -9.61
CA LYS A 230 34.24 13.82 -9.99
C LYS A 230 34.55 12.67 -9.02
N VAL A 231 35.81 12.53 -8.60
CA VAL A 231 36.22 11.52 -7.61
C VAL A 231 35.55 11.79 -6.27
N CYS A 232 35.59 13.03 -5.78
CA CYS A 232 34.97 13.39 -4.51
C CYS A 232 33.45 13.14 -4.54
N THR A 233 32.79 13.53 -5.64
CA THR A 233 31.35 13.31 -5.83
C THR A 233 31.01 11.81 -5.81
N ALA A 234 31.71 10.99 -6.60
CA ALA A 234 31.49 9.55 -6.62
C ALA A 234 31.74 8.90 -5.25
N ALA A 235 32.76 9.38 -4.54
CA ALA A 235 33.07 8.89 -3.21
C ALA A 235 31.97 9.22 -2.18
N LEU A 236 31.43 10.44 -2.21
CA LEU A 236 30.29 10.83 -1.38
C LEU A 236 29.04 10.00 -1.72
N CYS A 237 28.76 9.75 -3.01
CA CYS A 237 27.64 8.91 -3.44
C CYS A 237 27.78 7.46 -2.95
N LEU A 238 28.96 6.86 -3.06
CA LEU A 238 29.21 5.51 -2.57
C LEU A 238 29.12 5.42 -1.04
N MET A 239 29.64 6.41 -0.31
CA MET A 239 29.45 6.46 1.15
C MET A 239 27.96 6.54 1.51
N LEU A 240 27.18 7.37 0.81
CA LEU A 240 25.73 7.45 0.99
C LEU A 240 25.05 6.10 0.71
N GLN A 241 25.40 5.43 -0.38
CA GLN A 241 24.88 4.10 -0.71
C GLN A 241 25.19 3.07 0.37
N ILE A 242 26.41 3.08 0.92
CA ILE A 242 26.82 2.18 2.01
C ILE A 242 26.03 2.49 3.30
N LEU A 243 25.76 3.76 3.61
CA LEU A 243 24.95 4.11 4.78
C LEU A 243 23.47 3.77 4.59
N ASN A 244 22.97 3.78 3.34
CA ASN A 244 21.63 3.30 2.98
C ASN A 244 21.55 1.77 2.90
N TRP A 245 22.62 1.05 3.24
CA TRP A 245 22.59 -0.39 3.35
C TRP A 245 21.66 -0.82 4.49
N GLU A 246 20.77 -1.77 4.22
CA GLU A 246 19.96 -2.40 5.25
C GLU A 246 20.82 -3.32 6.13
N PHE A 247 21.40 -2.79 7.20
CA PHE A 247 22.22 -3.54 8.17
C PHE A 247 21.39 -4.58 8.91
N ARG A 248 21.92 -5.79 9.10
CA ARG A 248 21.23 -6.85 9.85
C ARG A 248 21.28 -6.54 11.36
N HIS A 249 20.13 -6.60 12.02
CA HIS A 249 20.06 -6.47 13.47
C HIS A 249 20.52 -7.78 14.15
N ASP A 250 21.36 -7.67 15.18
CA ASP A 250 21.76 -8.79 16.05
C ASP A 250 20.62 -9.32 16.95
N THR A 251 19.38 -8.82 16.78
CA THR A 251 18.23 -9.30 17.58
C THR A 251 17.44 -10.36 16.83
N ASN A 252 17.15 -11.43 17.56
CA ASN A 252 16.59 -12.72 17.18
C ASN A 252 15.15 -12.64 16.58
N SER A 253 14.95 -11.90 15.49
CA SER A 253 13.66 -11.80 14.79
C SER A 253 13.66 -12.64 13.51
N MET A 254 13.30 -13.92 13.63
CA MET A 254 12.98 -14.78 12.49
C MET A 254 11.76 -14.29 11.67
N LYS A 255 11.10 -13.17 12.03
CA LYS A 255 9.90 -12.66 11.36
C LYS A 255 10.17 -11.68 10.20
N ALA A 256 11.34 -11.04 10.14
CA ALA A 256 11.67 -10.11 9.04
C ALA A 256 12.09 -10.83 7.74
N GLY A 257 12.42 -12.12 7.81
CA GLY A 257 12.87 -12.90 6.67
C GLY A 257 11.80 -13.25 5.63
N ILE A 258 10.52 -12.97 5.86
CA ILE A 258 9.45 -13.38 4.93
C ILE A 258 9.03 -12.25 3.98
N SER A 259 9.27 -10.98 4.30
CA SER A 259 8.65 -9.85 3.56
C SER A 259 9.52 -9.13 2.53
N VAL A 260 10.82 -9.42 2.42
CA VAL A 260 11.75 -8.61 1.60
C VAL A 260 11.62 -8.84 0.08
N PHE A 261 10.89 -9.89 -0.35
CA PHE A 261 10.61 -10.14 -1.78
C PHE A 261 9.14 -10.47 -2.08
N SER A 262 8.21 -10.17 -1.16
CA SER A 262 6.78 -10.19 -1.49
C SER A 262 6.42 -8.95 -2.33
N ALA A 263 6.91 -8.90 -3.56
CA ALA A 263 6.33 -8.09 -4.62
C ALA A 263 4.98 -8.70 -4.98
N GLY A 264 3.91 -8.34 -4.26
CA GLY A 264 2.57 -8.86 -4.56
C GLY A 264 1.47 -8.53 -3.56
N VAL A 265 1.77 -8.31 -2.28
CA VAL A 265 0.74 -7.85 -1.33
C VAL A 265 1.24 -6.59 -0.65
N ARG A 266 1.10 -5.47 -1.37
CA ARG A 266 0.87 -4.19 -0.69
C ARG A 266 -0.43 -4.40 0.08
N HIS A 267 -0.32 -4.63 1.39
CA HIS A 267 -1.42 -4.21 2.24
C HIS A 267 -1.48 -2.70 2.09
N ASP A 268 -2.40 -2.22 1.25
CA ASP A 268 -2.86 -0.84 1.20
C ASP A 268 -3.52 -0.50 2.55
N SER A 269 -2.70 -0.37 3.59
CA SER A 269 -3.04 0.30 4.83
C SER A 269 -2.25 1.61 4.86
N ALA A 270 -2.79 2.64 4.21
CA ALA A 270 -2.70 4.06 4.55
C ALA A 270 -1.34 4.69 4.97
N SER A 271 -0.18 4.10 4.69
CA SER A 271 1.13 4.68 5.05
C SER A 271 2.07 4.91 3.88
N SER A 272 1.55 4.90 2.64
CA SER A 272 2.34 4.85 1.40
C SER A 272 2.98 6.18 0.97
N LYS A 273 2.99 7.22 1.81
CA LYS A 273 3.56 8.55 1.46
C LYS A 273 4.33 9.25 2.57
N ARG A 274 4.74 8.58 3.66
CA ARG A 274 5.67 9.23 4.60
C ARG A 274 7.00 9.44 3.89
N SER A 275 7.52 10.66 3.93
CA SER A 275 8.83 11.03 3.39
C SER A 275 9.86 10.01 3.88
N GLU A 276 10.39 9.18 2.97
CA GLU A 276 11.20 8.00 3.33
C GLU A 276 12.46 8.44 4.12
N CYS A 277 12.47 8.17 5.42
CA CYS A 277 13.67 8.29 6.25
C CYS A 277 14.25 6.89 6.47
N VAL A 278 15.41 6.62 5.85
CA VAL A 278 16.13 5.35 6.03
C VAL A 278 17.00 5.45 7.28
N LEU A 279 16.68 4.65 8.30
CA LEU A 279 17.47 4.56 9.54
C LEU A 279 18.79 3.83 9.29
N VAL A 280 19.89 4.38 9.80
CA VAL A 280 21.23 3.80 9.66
C VAL A 280 21.63 3.14 10.97
N GLN A 281 21.72 1.80 10.98
CA GLN A 281 21.95 1.01 12.19
C GLN A 281 23.15 0.03 12.09
N PRO A 282 24.37 0.53 11.83
CA PRO A 282 25.56 -0.31 11.81
C PRO A 282 25.93 -0.83 13.22
N GLY A 283 26.69 -1.93 13.25
CA GLY A 283 27.18 -2.51 14.51
C GLY A 283 28.25 -1.66 15.22
N PRO A 284 28.62 -2.00 16.47
CA PRO A 284 29.60 -1.25 17.28
C PRO A 284 30.96 -1.07 16.62
N ALA A 285 31.33 -2.01 15.73
CA ALA A 285 32.58 -1.95 14.97
C ALA A 285 32.66 -0.74 14.02
N TRP A 286 31.59 0.01 13.77
CA TRP A 286 31.61 1.20 12.92
C TRP A 286 31.83 2.52 13.69
N CYS A 287 31.81 2.48 15.03
CA CYS A 287 31.88 3.67 15.89
C CYS A 287 33.20 4.46 15.73
N ASP A 288 34.32 3.75 15.54
CA ASP A 288 35.64 4.33 15.27
C ASP A 288 35.68 5.08 13.93
N VAL A 289 35.01 4.54 12.91
CA VAL A 289 35.04 5.06 11.54
C VAL A 289 34.06 6.20 11.32
N LEU A 290 32.82 6.09 11.83
CA LEU A 290 31.76 7.08 11.55
C LEU A 290 31.73 8.22 12.55
N ILE A 291 32.01 7.94 13.83
CA ILE A 291 31.82 8.93 14.91
C ILE A 291 33.18 9.44 15.41
N SER A 292 34.08 8.54 15.81
CA SER A 292 35.33 8.92 16.50
C SER A 292 36.42 9.48 15.56
N SER A 293 36.27 9.32 14.25
CA SER A 293 37.27 9.71 13.24
C SER A 293 37.29 11.21 12.91
N GLY A 294 36.33 11.99 13.41
CA GLY A 294 36.14 13.39 13.01
C GLY A 294 35.54 13.57 11.61
N HIS A 295 35.09 12.49 10.96
CA HIS A 295 34.58 12.51 9.59
C HIS A 295 33.41 13.49 9.38
N VAL A 296 32.46 13.54 10.32
CA VAL A 296 31.34 14.49 10.26
C VAL A 296 31.83 15.94 10.30
N GLY A 297 32.84 16.25 11.12
CA GLY A 297 33.46 17.58 11.15
C GLY A 297 34.12 17.96 9.83
N TRP A 298 34.83 17.01 9.20
CA TRP A 298 35.38 17.21 7.86
C TRP A 298 34.28 17.45 6.82
N LEU A 299 33.21 16.65 6.82
CA LEU A 299 32.13 16.75 5.82
C LEU A 299 31.41 18.10 5.91
N LEU A 300 31.10 18.55 7.13
CA LEU A 300 30.52 19.87 7.37
C LEU A 300 31.50 20.99 6.95
N GLY A 301 32.79 20.83 7.24
CA GLY A 301 33.84 21.76 6.82
C GLY A 301 34.00 21.85 5.30
N LEU A 302 33.96 20.72 4.60
CA LEU A 302 33.99 20.64 3.14
C LEU A 302 32.79 21.40 2.54
N TYR A 303 31.58 21.11 3.02
CA TYR A 303 30.38 21.80 2.53
C TYR A 303 30.44 23.31 2.82
N ALA A 304 30.87 23.71 4.02
CA ALA A 304 31.01 25.11 4.38
C ALA A 304 32.04 25.85 3.49
N ALA A 305 33.16 25.20 3.16
CA ALA A 305 34.16 25.76 2.25
C ALA A 305 33.61 25.92 0.83
N LEU A 306 32.91 24.91 0.31
CA LEU A 306 32.22 24.98 -1.00
C LEU A 306 31.19 26.12 -1.02
N ARG A 307 30.41 26.26 0.06
CA ARG A 307 29.40 27.30 0.23
C ARG A 307 29.97 28.71 0.21
N GLN A 308 31.07 28.95 0.93
CA GLN A 308 31.73 30.25 0.93
C GLN A 308 32.28 30.62 -0.45
N LYS A 309 32.93 29.65 -1.10
CA LYS A 309 33.58 29.82 -2.40
C LYS A 309 32.60 30.19 -3.51
N PHE A 310 31.48 29.49 -3.60
CA PHE A 310 30.52 29.65 -4.70
C PHE A 310 29.32 30.54 -4.35
N SER A 311 29.34 31.22 -3.19
CA SER A 311 28.26 32.09 -2.70
C SER A 311 27.77 33.18 -3.67
N ARG A 312 28.53 33.49 -4.74
CA ARG A 312 28.19 34.50 -5.76
C ARG A 312 27.62 33.91 -7.06
N GLU A 313 27.64 32.59 -7.24
CA GLU A 313 27.13 31.91 -8.43
C GLU A 313 25.72 31.37 -8.16
N GLY A 314 24.72 31.69 -8.97
CA GLY A 314 23.32 31.32 -8.68
C GLY A 314 23.02 29.81 -8.61
N TYR A 315 23.87 28.96 -9.21
CA TYR A 315 23.57 27.54 -9.48
C TYR A 315 24.46 26.53 -8.73
N TRP A 316 25.30 26.97 -7.79
CA TRP A 316 26.26 26.06 -7.14
C TRP A 316 25.59 25.05 -6.20
N LEU A 317 24.42 25.38 -5.65
CA LEU A 317 23.70 24.53 -4.71
C LEU A 317 23.32 23.19 -5.28
N ASP A 318 23.05 23.14 -6.59
CA ASP A 318 22.62 21.93 -7.28
C ASP A 318 23.76 21.28 -8.05
N CYS A 319 25.00 21.70 -7.80
CA CYS A 319 26.16 20.99 -8.35
C CYS A 319 26.28 19.60 -7.70
N PRO A 320 26.74 18.57 -8.46
CA PRO A 320 26.76 17.19 -7.97
C PRO A 320 27.47 16.99 -6.63
N ILE A 321 28.62 17.66 -6.41
CA ILE A 321 29.36 17.55 -5.16
C ILE A 321 28.60 18.15 -3.96
N ALA A 322 27.91 19.28 -4.15
CA ALA A 322 27.12 19.90 -3.09
C ALA A 322 25.89 19.06 -2.74
N VAL A 323 25.19 18.53 -3.75
CA VAL A 323 24.05 17.62 -3.57
C VAL A 323 24.48 16.34 -2.83
N SER A 324 25.56 15.69 -3.27
CA SER A 324 26.06 14.48 -2.63
C SER A 324 26.53 14.73 -1.19
N ALA A 325 27.16 15.88 -0.92
CA ALA A 325 27.56 16.26 0.43
C ALA A 325 26.34 16.49 1.35
N ARG A 326 25.32 17.24 0.89
CA ARG A 326 24.09 17.45 1.68
C ARG A 326 23.36 16.16 1.96
N LYS A 327 23.14 15.31 0.95
CA LYS A 327 22.48 14.01 1.13
C LYS A 327 23.23 13.13 2.14
N LEU A 328 24.56 13.12 2.10
CA LEU A 328 25.36 12.39 3.09
C LEU A 328 25.21 12.98 4.50
N ILE A 329 25.19 14.32 4.65
CA ILE A 329 24.94 15.01 5.93
C ILE A 329 23.56 14.63 6.48
N VAL A 330 22.51 14.65 5.64
CA VAL A 330 21.15 14.25 6.01
C VAL A 330 21.12 12.78 6.46
N GLN A 331 21.84 11.89 5.77
CA GLN A 331 21.91 10.48 6.15
C GLN A 331 22.62 10.24 7.48
N PHE A 332 23.61 11.06 7.83
CA PHE A 332 24.23 11.00 9.17
C PHE A 332 23.25 11.38 10.29
N CYS A 333 22.20 12.15 9.99
CA CYS A 333 21.18 12.52 10.98
C CYS A 333 20.28 11.34 11.37
N SER A 334 20.20 10.27 10.56
CA SER A 334 19.41 9.06 10.86
C SER A 334 20.24 7.93 11.48
N LEU A 335 21.48 8.21 11.92
CA LEU A 335 22.36 7.24 12.58
C LEU A 335 21.84 6.92 14.00
N THR A 336 21.57 5.63 14.25
CA THR A 336 21.01 5.13 15.51
C THR A 336 21.41 3.67 15.77
N GLY A 337 21.00 3.10 16.90
CA GLY A 337 21.25 1.70 17.26
C GLY A 337 22.57 1.45 18.01
N THR A 338 23.09 0.21 17.92
CA THR A 338 24.19 -0.30 18.75
C THR A 338 25.56 0.33 18.47
N ILE A 339 25.68 1.20 17.46
CA ILE A 339 26.92 1.95 17.20
C ILE A 339 27.27 2.90 18.35
N PHE A 340 26.27 3.42 19.06
CA PHE A 340 26.49 4.27 20.22
C PHE A 340 26.76 3.42 21.47
N PRO A 341 27.78 3.77 22.28
CA PRO A 341 28.01 3.10 23.55
C PRO A 341 26.82 3.33 24.51
N SER A 342 26.70 2.51 25.56
CA SER A 342 25.68 2.67 26.60
C SER A 342 25.97 3.86 27.52
N ASP A 343 26.06 5.07 26.97
CA ASP A 343 26.44 6.32 27.66
C ASP A 343 25.24 7.24 27.95
N ASN A 344 24.04 6.66 28.01
CA ASN A 344 22.75 7.36 28.08
C ASN A 344 22.50 8.30 26.89
N GLY A 345 23.08 8.04 25.71
CA GLY A 345 22.78 8.78 24.47
C GLY A 345 23.58 10.06 24.28
N LYS A 346 24.52 10.39 25.18
CA LYS A 346 25.29 11.65 25.11
C LYS A 346 26.14 11.77 23.84
N MET A 347 26.77 10.68 23.41
CA MET A 347 27.55 10.66 22.16
C MET A 347 26.66 10.88 20.93
N GLN A 348 25.44 10.35 20.96
CA GLN A 348 24.44 10.59 19.91
C GLN A 348 23.98 12.05 19.93
N GLU A 349 23.63 12.60 21.11
CA GLU A 349 23.26 14.01 21.27
C GLU A 349 24.34 14.96 20.74
N ASN A 350 25.61 14.72 21.08
CA ASN A 350 26.73 15.55 20.61
C ASN A 350 26.89 15.49 19.08
N LEU A 351 26.73 14.30 18.48
CA LEU A 351 26.78 14.13 17.03
C LEU A 351 25.64 14.90 16.34
N LEU A 352 24.41 14.74 16.84
CA LEU A 352 23.23 15.41 16.29
C LEU A 352 23.34 16.93 16.44
N LEU A 353 23.85 17.42 17.57
CA LEU A 353 24.12 18.83 17.81
C LEU A 353 25.16 19.40 16.83
N GLN A 354 26.24 18.64 16.55
CA GLN A 354 27.23 19.03 15.56
C GLN A 354 26.63 19.12 14.15
N LEU A 355 25.84 18.12 13.74
CA LEU A 355 25.13 18.11 12.45
C LEU A 355 24.15 19.28 12.35
N LEU A 356 23.30 19.46 13.36
CA LEU A 356 22.33 20.54 13.42
C LEU A 356 23.02 21.90 13.31
N SER A 357 24.15 22.11 13.97
CA SER A 357 24.91 23.37 13.90
C SER A 357 25.35 23.72 12.46
N GLY A 358 25.67 22.72 11.64
CA GLY A 358 26.01 22.92 10.22
C GLY A 358 24.79 23.16 9.34
N ILE A 359 23.66 22.51 9.66
CA ILE A 359 22.40 22.61 8.92
C ILE A 359 21.64 23.91 9.23
N LEU A 360 21.84 24.51 10.41
CA LEU A 360 21.12 25.73 10.81
C LEU A 360 21.21 26.85 9.76
N GLN A 361 22.35 27.00 9.10
CA GLN A 361 22.51 28.03 8.07
C GLN A 361 21.72 27.75 6.77
N TRP A 362 21.10 26.59 6.63
CA TRP A 362 20.23 26.21 5.51
C TRP A 362 18.79 26.66 5.74
N ILE A 363 18.36 26.73 7.01
CA ILE A 363 16.95 26.91 7.41
C ILE A 363 16.69 28.10 8.35
N ASP A 364 17.70 28.65 9.02
CA ASP A 364 17.58 29.75 10.01
C ASP A 364 18.30 31.03 9.55
N PRO A 365 17.65 32.22 9.59
CA PRO A 365 16.23 32.45 9.90
C PRO A 365 15.31 32.11 8.72
N PRO A 366 14.18 31.38 8.92
CA PRO A 366 13.34 30.87 7.83
C PRO A 366 12.88 31.94 6.83
N GLY A 367 12.46 33.11 7.33
CA GLY A 367 11.97 34.20 6.48
C GLY A 367 13.03 34.84 5.57
N ALA A 368 14.32 34.73 5.91
CA ALA A 368 15.38 35.18 5.01
C ALA A 368 15.66 34.14 3.93
N VAL A 369 15.51 32.86 4.25
CA VAL A 369 15.70 31.75 3.31
C VAL A 369 14.55 31.70 2.31
N SER A 370 13.29 31.78 2.76
CA SER A 370 12.11 31.84 1.87
C SER A 370 12.21 33.00 0.88
N LYS A 371 12.53 34.20 1.37
CA LYS A 371 12.72 35.38 0.53
C LYS A 371 13.86 35.20 -0.49
N ALA A 372 14.96 34.58 -0.10
CA ALA A 372 16.05 34.29 -1.04
C ALA A 372 15.62 33.32 -2.15
N ILE A 373 14.77 32.33 -1.83
CA ILE A 373 14.20 31.40 -2.81
C ILE A 373 13.28 32.15 -3.78
N GLU A 374 12.41 33.03 -3.27
CA GLU A 374 11.56 33.92 -4.10
C GLU A 374 12.39 34.84 -5.00
N GLU A 375 13.57 35.28 -4.56
CA GLU A 375 14.52 36.07 -5.33
C GLU A 375 15.33 35.23 -6.36
N GLY A 376 15.05 33.92 -6.47
CA GLY A 376 15.62 33.02 -7.48
C GLY A 376 16.76 32.11 -7.01
N LYS A 377 16.97 31.98 -5.69
CA LYS A 377 17.92 31.01 -5.12
C LYS A 377 17.30 29.61 -5.11
N SER A 378 18.10 28.56 -5.32
CA SER A 378 17.66 27.17 -5.21
C SER A 378 17.11 26.83 -3.81
N GLU A 379 15.99 26.12 -3.80
CA GLU A 379 15.26 25.58 -2.65
C GLU A 379 15.93 24.36 -2.01
N SER A 380 16.94 23.77 -2.64
CA SER A 380 17.47 22.46 -2.25
C SER A 380 18.06 22.41 -0.83
N GLU A 381 18.72 23.49 -0.36
CA GLU A 381 19.20 23.57 1.03
C GLU A 381 18.04 23.55 2.04
N MET A 382 16.93 24.22 1.72
CA MET A 382 15.75 24.31 2.58
C MET A 382 15.11 22.92 2.74
N LEU A 383 14.90 22.23 1.61
CA LEU A 383 14.31 20.88 1.60
C LEU A 383 15.20 19.85 2.30
N ASP A 384 16.51 19.86 2.02
CA ASP A 384 17.45 18.96 2.69
C ASP A 384 17.57 19.27 4.20
N GLY A 385 17.44 20.53 4.59
CA GLY A 385 17.34 20.94 5.99
C GLY A 385 16.08 20.41 6.68
N CYS A 386 14.93 20.44 6.00
CA CYS A 386 13.69 19.82 6.49
C CYS A 386 13.84 18.31 6.65
N ARG A 387 14.44 17.62 5.66
CA ARG A 387 14.73 16.18 5.74
C ARG A 387 15.69 15.83 6.88
N ALA A 388 16.67 16.69 7.14
CA ALA A 388 17.57 16.48 8.27
C ALA A 388 16.82 16.58 9.60
N LEU A 389 15.93 17.57 9.78
CA LEU A 389 15.10 17.66 10.98
C LEU A 389 14.21 16.42 11.16
N LEU A 390 13.62 15.93 10.07
CA LEU A 390 12.86 14.67 10.07
C LEU A 390 13.73 13.50 10.56
N SER A 391 14.92 13.32 9.98
CA SER A 391 15.86 12.28 10.39
C SER A 391 16.26 12.41 11.86
N ILE A 392 16.56 13.62 12.36
CA ILE A 392 16.88 13.85 13.78
C ILE A 392 15.67 13.49 14.67
N ALA A 393 14.45 13.86 14.27
CA ALA A 393 13.24 13.54 15.01
C ALA A 393 12.98 12.03 15.08
N THR A 394 13.29 11.27 14.02
CA THR A 394 13.11 9.80 14.01
C THR A 394 14.00 9.06 15.00
N VAL A 395 15.15 9.64 15.37
CA VAL A 395 16.14 8.99 16.26
C VAL A 395 16.18 9.58 17.67
N THR A 396 15.34 10.56 17.98
CA THR A 396 15.29 11.26 19.28
C THR A 396 13.89 11.24 19.90
N THR A 397 13.82 11.48 21.20
CA THR A 397 12.55 11.78 21.88
C THR A 397 12.20 13.25 21.71
N SER A 398 10.93 13.63 21.85
CA SER A 398 10.47 15.02 21.75
C SER A 398 11.22 15.97 22.71
N PHE A 399 11.58 15.49 23.90
CA PHE A 399 12.38 16.24 24.87
C PHE A 399 13.82 16.46 24.40
N VAL A 400 14.52 15.39 23.98
CA VAL A 400 15.90 15.49 23.50
C VAL A 400 15.96 16.36 22.24
N PHE A 401 15.02 16.16 21.32
CA PHE A 401 14.89 16.97 20.11
C PHE A 401 14.86 18.46 20.43
N ASP A 402 14.02 18.90 21.37
CA ASP A 402 13.93 20.31 21.75
C ASP A 402 15.21 20.85 22.42
N GLN A 403 15.86 20.03 23.25
CA GLN A 403 17.08 20.42 23.96
C GLN A 403 18.30 20.65 23.05
N LEU A 404 18.38 19.97 21.91
CA LEU A 404 19.54 20.06 21.00
C LEU A 404 19.91 21.51 20.69
N LEU A 405 18.93 22.33 20.27
CA LEU A 405 19.18 23.71 19.88
C LEU A 405 19.29 24.70 21.06
N LYS A 406 18.71 24.38 22.23
CA LYS A 406 18.81 25.21 23.45
C LYS A 406 20.24 25.39 23.93
N SER A 407 21.11 24.45 23.60
CA SER A 407 22.54 24.53 23.88
C SER A 407 23.28 25.61 23.07
N LEU A 408 22.75 25.97 21.89
CA LEU A 408 23.36 26.89 20.91
C LEU A 408 22.62 28.23 20.81
N ARG A 409 21.31 28.23 21.04
CA ARG A 409 20.38 29.35 20.81
C ARG A 409 19.45 29.54 22.01
N PRO A 410 18.81 30.72 22.14
CA PRO A 410 17.85 30.97 23.23
C PRO A 410 16.52 30.23 23.06
N PHE A 411 16.31 29.50 21.96
CA PHE A 411 15.10 28.74 21.67
C PHE A 411 15.46 27.29 21.31
N GLY A 412 14.52 26.37 21.55
CA GLY A 412 14.69 24.95 21.23
C GLY A 412 14.32 24.57 19.80
N THR A 413 14.61 23.31 19.44
CA THR A 413 14.40 22.81 18.07
C THR A 413 12.92 22.71 17.72
N LEU A 414 12.02 22.51 18.70
CA LEU A 414 10.56 22.53 18.44
C LEU A 414 10.09 23.93 18.03
N THR A 415 10.67 24.98 18.64
CA THR A 415 10.37 26.36 18.26
C THR A 415 10.88 26.65 16.85
N LEU A 416 12.07 26.16 16.48
CA LEU A 416 12.57 26.27 15.09
C LEU A 416 11.66 25.54 14.10
N LEU A 417 11.21 24.33 14.44
CA LEU A 417 10.30 23.54 13.62
C LEU A 417 8.97 24.29 13.39
N SER A 418 8.42 24.89 14.45
CA SER A 418 7.21 25.71 14.37
C SER A 418 7.41 26.98 13.54
N THR A 419 8.52 27.72 13.70
CA THR A 419 8.77 28.93 12.90
C THR A 419 9.00 28.61 11.43
N LEU A 420 9.68 27.49 11.13
CA LEU A 420 9.89 27.00 9.77
C LEU A 420 8.57 26.63 9.10
N MET A 421 7.74 25.84 9.77
CA MET A 421 6.42 25.48 9.27
C MET A 421 5.51 26.70 9.11
N CYS A 422 5.52 27.64 10.06
CA CYS A 422 4.77 28.90 9.95
C CYS A 422 5.19 29.69 8.70
N GLU A 423 6.49 29.71 8.37
CA GLU A 423 6.98 30.41 7.18
C GLU A 423 6.55 29.70 5.89
N VAL A 424 6.62 28.37 5.84
CA VAL A 424 6.11 27.57 4.71
C VAL A 424 4.62 27.81 4.49
N VAL A 425 3.82 27.83 5.58
CA VAL A 425 2.38 28.15 5.51
C VAL A 425 2.14 29.57 4.99
N LYS A 426 2.97 30.56 5.36
CA LYS A 426 2.85 31.92 4.80
C LYS A 426 3.13 31.97 3.30
N VAL A 427 4.16 31.27 2.83
CA VAL A 427 4.50 31.21 1.40
C VAL A 427 3.38 30.53 0.61
N LEU A 428 2.79 29.46 1.17
CA LEU A 428 1.61 28.81 0.59
C LEU A 428 0.39 29.74 0.51
N MET A 429 0.20 30.63 1.50
CA MET A 429 -0.88 31.63 1.46
C MET A 429 -0.67 32.73 0.40
N THR A 430 0.57 33.04 0.02
CA THR A 430 0.88 34.10 -0.95
C THR A 430 0.95 33.59 -2.38
N ASN A 431 1.38 32.33 -2.56
CA ASN A 431 1.56 31.70 -3.87
C ASN A 431 0.37 30.77 -4.18
N ASN A 432 -0.73 31.34 -4.69
CA ASN A 432 -1.93 30.59 -5.11
C ASN A 432 -1.77 29.94 -6.50
N THR A 433 -0.60 29.41 -6.83
CA THR A 433 -0.38 28.71 -8.11
C THR A 433 -0.62 27.21 -7.93
N ASP A 434 -1.37 26.59 -8.83
CA ASP A 434 -1.64 25.14 -8.85
C ASP A 434 -0.40 24.28 -9.17
N GLU A 435 0.76 24.90 -9.42
CA GLU A 435 2.03 24.20 -9.61
C GLU A 435 2.61 23.73 -8.26
N GLU A 436 3.11 22.49 -8.21
CA GLU A 436 3.83 21.94 -7.06
C GLU A 436 5.10 22.76 -6.78
N THR A 437 4.99 23.74 -5.88
CA THR A 437 6.13 24.54 -5.43
C THR A 437 6.91 23.80 -4.32
N TRP A 438 8.14 24.24 -4.09
CA TRP A 438 8.98 23.76 -2.98
C TRP A 438 8.28 23.80 -1.60
N SER A 439 7.32 24.72 -1.41
CA SER A 439 6.60 24.85 -0.15
C SER A 439 5.60 23.72 0.10
N TRP A 440 5.09 23.04 -0.95
CA TRP A 440 4.28 21.84 -0.79
C TRP A 440 5.13 20.68 -0.24
N GLU A 441 6.28 20.43 -0.85
CA GLU A 441 7.21 19.39 -0.41
C GLU A 441 7.75 19.66 0.99
N ALA A 442 8.13 20.92 1.29
CA ALA A 442 8.57 21.31 2.62
C ALA A 442 7.47 21.11 3.67
N ARG A 443 6.21 21.46 3.36
CA ARG A 443 5.07 21.26 4.27
C ARG A 443 4.94 19.79 4.64
N ASP A 444 4.97 18.90 3.66
CA ASP A 444 4.73 17.47 3.88
C ASP A 444 5.87 16.84 4.71
N ILE A 445 7.14 17.16 4.42
CA ILE A 445 8.30 16.72 5.23
C ILE A 445 8.21 17.21 6.68
N LEU A 446 7.79 18.47 6.88
CA LEU A 446 7.67 19.05 8.22
C LEU A 446 6.46 18.47 8.98
N LEU A 447 5.36 18.15 8.29
CA LEU A 447 4.22 17.44 8.89
C LEU A 447 4.58 16.02 9.30
N ASP A 448 5.36 15.31 8.49
CA ASP A 448 5.93 14.01 8.88
C ASP A 448 6.78 14.15 10.14
N THR A 449 7.58 15.23 10.23
CA THR A 449 8.43 15.51 11.40
C THR A 449 7.58 15.72 12.65
N TRP A 450 6.52 16.53 12.58
CA TRP A 450 5.56 16.70 13.68
C TRP A 450 4.86 15.39 14.04
N THR A 451 4.42 14.62 13.05
CA THR A 451 3.72 13.35 13.27
C THR A 451 4.59 12.35 14.02
N ILE A 452 5.87 12.20 13.65
CA ILE A 452 6.82 11.31 14.35
C ILE A 452 7.03 11.73 15.80
N LEU A 453 7.07 13.03 16.08
CA LEU A 453 7.24 13.55 17.43
C LEU A 453 5.98 13.42 18.31
N LEU A 454 4.79 13.39 17.70
CA LEU A 454 3.50 13.45 18.40
C LEU A 454 2.79 12.10 18.50
N VAL A 455 2.89 11.20 17.52
CA VAL A 455 2.22 9.87 17.54
C VAL A 455 2.59 9.02 18.77
N PRO A 456 3.86 8.93 19.22
CA PRO A 456 4.20 8.20 20.44
C PRO A 456 3.51 8.76 21.70
N MET A 457 3.15 10.04 21.68
CA MET A 457 2.53 10.76 22.80
C MET A 457 1.03 10.46 22.89
N ASP A 458 0.37 10.35 21.73
CA ASP A 458 -1.06 10.02 21.65
C ASP A 458 -1.32 8.54 22.02
N SER A 459 -0.33 7.65 21.85
CA SER A 459 -0.44 6.19 22.07
C SER A 459 0.05 5.71 23.44
N ASN A 460 1.14 6.26 23.99
CA ASN A 460 1.63 5.89 25.31
C ASN A 460 1.01 6.79 26.37
N GLY A 461 0.01 6.27 27.10
CA GLY A 461 -0.73 6.99 28.13
C GLY A 461 0.10 7.96 28.98
N GLY A 462 -0.07 9.26 28.71
CA GLY A 462 0.11 10.38 29.63
C GLY A 462 1.53 10.79 30.08
N ASP A 463 2.55 9.94 30.00
CA ASP A 463 3.83 10.22 30.69
C ASP A 463 4.84 11.07 29.90
N ALA A 464 4.69 11.18 28.59
CA ALA A 464 5.48 12.12 27.80
C ALA A 464 4.58 13.31 27.45
N LEU A 465 4.90 14.48 27.99
CA LEU A 465 4.26 15.75 27.65
C LEU A 465 5.28 16.62 26.90
N LEU A 466 4.84 17.32 25.85
CA LEU A 466 5.69 18.33 25.22
C LEU A 466 6.12 19.38 26.27
N PRO A 467 7.36 19.90 26.15
CA PRO A 467 7.77 21.07 26.91
C PRO A 467 6.78 22.24 26.74
N PRO A 468 6.64 23.14 27.73
CA PRO A 468 5.68 24.24 27.67
C PRO A 468 5.88 25.16 26.45
N GLU A 469 7.14 25.39 26.07
CA GLU A 469 7.48 26.11 24.83
C GLU A 469 7.00 25.37 23.59
N GLY A 470 7.11 24.04 23.56
CA GLY A 470 6.60 23.20 22.48
C GLY A 470 5.07 23.24 22.35
N LYS A 471 4.35 23.24 23.48
CA LYS A 471 2.89 23.43 23.49
C LYS A 471 2.48 24.79 22.92
N HIS A 472 3.16 25.87 23.34
CA HIS A 472 2.92 27.20 22.79
C HIS A 472 3.23 27.25 21.29
N ALA A 473 4.34 26.64 20.87
CA ALA A 473 4.73 26.57 19.47
C ALA A 473 3.71 25.81 18.61
N ALA A 474 3.15 24.70 19.11
CA ALA A 474 2.08 23.95 18.47
C ALA A 474 0.77 24.76 18.39
N ALA A 475 0.38 25.46 19.46
CA ALA A 475 -0.82 26.30 19.48
C ALA A 475 -0.76 27.43 18.43
N ASN A 476 0.35 28.16 18.37
CA ASN A 476 0.55 29.23 17.38
C ASN A 476 0.55 28.68 15.96
N LEU A 477 1.23 27.55 15.74
CA LEU A 477 1.29 26.90 14.45
C LEU A 477 -0.10 26.46 14.00
N PHE A 478 -0.88 25.81 14.86
CA PHE A 478 -2.24 25.39 14.53
C PHE A 478 -3.14 26.58 14.20
N SER A 479 -3.03 27.71 14.92
CA SER A 479 -3.77 28.93 14.59
C SER A 479 -3.46 29.42 13.17
N MET A 480 -2.19 29.45 12.79
CA MET A 480 -1.75 29.83 11.43
C MET A 480 -2.24 28.84 10.37
N ILE A 481 -2.21 27.53 10.66
CA ILE A 481 -2.72 26.49 9.75
C ILE A 481 -4.23 26.69 9.52
N VAL A 482 -5.02 26.86 10.59
CA VAL A 482 -6.46 27.07 10.45
C VAL A 482 -6.75 28.34 9.66
N GLU A 483 -6.07 29.45 9.96
CA GLU A 483 -6.23 30.68 9.18
C GLU A 483 -5.88 30.50 7.69
N SER A 484 -4.85 29.71 7.39
CA SER A 484 -4.45 29.38 6.03
C SER A 484 -5.52 28.55 5.32
N GLU A 485 -5.99 27.46 5.92
CA GLU A 485 -7.01 26.58 5.33
C GLU A 485 -8.34 27.33 5.14
N LEU A 486 -8.71 28.25 6.04
CA LEU A 486 -9.90 29.10 5.86
C LEU A 486 -9.74 30.09 4.71
N LYS A 487 -8.56 30.69 4.54
CA LYS A 487 -8.31 31.56 3.38
C LYS A 487 -8.37 30.78 2.07
N VAL A 488 -7.77 29.60 2.02
CA VAL A 488 -7.83 28.70 0.85
C VAL A 488 -9.29 28.33 0.55
N ALA A 489 -10.08 28.00 1.57
CA ALA A 489 -11.50 27.72 1.42
C ALA A 489 -12.31 28.93 0.91
N SER A 490 -12.02 30.14 1.40
CA SER A 490 -12.68 31.35 0.88
C SER A 490 -12.29 31.68 -0.56
N ALA A 491 -11.04 31.40 -0.95
CA ALA A 491 -10.52 31.67 -2.29
C ALA A 491 -10.98 30.64 -3.33
N SER A 492 -11.25 29.39 -2.92
CA SER A 492 -11.71 28.32 -3.81
C SER A 492 -13.07 28.63 -4.46
N VAL A 493 -13.88 29.51 -3.84
CA VAL A 493 -15.13 30.02 -4.40
C VAL A 493 -14.95 30.67 -5.78
N ALA A 494 -13.76 31.23 -6.05
CA ALA A 494 -13.47 31.91 -7.31
C ALA A 494 -12.94 30.99 -8.43
N ASN A 495 -12.59 29.73 -8.12
CA ASN A 495 -11.98 28.79 -9.06
C ASN A 495 -13.01 27.72 -9.49
N ASP A 496 -13.50 27.81 -10.72
CA ASP A 496 -14.58 26.97 -11.30
C ASP A 496 -14.04 25.79 -12.15
N ASP A 497 -12.83 25.29 -11.85
CA ASP A 497 -12.24 24.19 -12.64
C ASP A 497 -12.78 22.84 -12.17
N GLY A 498 -13.82 22.39 -12.88
CA GLY A 498 -14.58 21.16 -12.65
C GLY A 498 -13.94 19.88 -13.19
N ASP A 499 -12.76 19.50 -12.70
CA ASP A 499 -12.18 18.18 -13.01
C ASP A 499 -12.53 17.13 -11.95
N SER A 500 -13.60 16.36 -12.24
CA SER A 500 -14.17 15.33 -11.37
C SER A 500 -13.26 14.10 -11.14
N ASP A 501 -12.31 13.82 -12.03
CA ASP A 501 -11.49 12.59 -11.96
C ASP A 501 -10.26 12.73 -11.02
N TYR A 502 -9.97 13.94 -10.52
CA TYR A 502 -8.88 14.22 -9.56
C TYR A 502 -9.33 14.15 -8.09
N LEU A 503 -10.63 14.03 -7.82
CA LEU A 503 -11.22 14.24 -6.49
C LEU A 503 -10.82 13.16 -5.46
N GLN A 504 -10.85 11.86 -5.79
CA GLN A 504 -10.65 10.82 -4.76
C GLN A 504 -9.23 10.77 -4.19
N ALA A 505 -8.20 10.90 -5.04
CA ALA A 505 -6.80 10.93 -4.60
C ALA A 505 -6.47 12.24 -3.84
N SER A 506 -7.14 13.34 -4.20
CA SER A 506 -7.07 14.62 -3.49
C SER A 506 -7.75 14.55 -2.12
N ILE A 507 -8.90 13.88 -2.01
CA ILE A 507 -9.63 13.68 -0.74
C ILE A 507 -8.79 12.84 0.23
N SER A 508 -8.19 11.73 -0.20
CA SER A 508 -7.33 10.92 0.68
C SER A 508 -6.09 11.68 1.14
N ALA A 509 -5.46 12.46 0.25
CA ALA A 509 -4.31 13.28 0.61
C ALA A 509 -4.69 14.41 1.59
N MET A 510 -5.87 15.00 1.41
CA MET A 510 -6.42 15.98 2.35
C MET A 510 -6.70 15.36 3.72
N ASP A 511 -7.27 14.16 3.77
CA ASP A 511 -7.57 13.43 5.01
C ASP A 511 -6.29 13.09 5.80
N GLU A 512 -5.24 12.59 5.15
CA GLU A 512 -3.91 12.36 5.75
C GLU A 512 -3.30 13.67 6.31
N ARG A 513 -3.44 14.78 5.57
CA ARG A 513 -2.96 16.10 5.99
C ARG A 513 -3.70 16.61 7.22
N LEU A 514 -5.04 16.55 7.21
CA LEU A 514 -5.88 16.98 8.32
C LEU A 514 -5.65 16.11 9.57
N SER A 515 -5.42 14.81 9.40
CA SER A 515 -4.99 13.92 10.48
C SER A 515 -3.67 14.37 11.12
N SER A 516 -2.70 14.80 10.32
CA SER A 516 -1.43 15.35 10.82
C SER A 516 -1.61 16.68 11.56
N TYR A 517 -2.46 17.58 11.03
CA TYR A 517 -2.82 18.82 11.72
C TYR A 517 -3.54 18.57 13.04
N ALA A 518 -4.36 17.53 13.12
CA ALA A 518 -5.06 17.17 14.36
C ALA A 518 -4.10 16.77 15.47
N LEU A 519 -3.01 16.06 15.17
CA LEU A 519 -1.96 15.77 16.15
C LEU A 519 -1.36 17.07 16.72
N ILE A 520 -1.04 18.05 15.86
CA ILE A 520 -0.53 19.36 16.28
C ILE A 520 -1.58 20.11 17.12
N ALA A 521 -2.86 20.01 16.77
CA ALA A 521 -3.93 20.61 17.55
C ALA A 521 -4.03 19.98 18.95
N ARG A 522 -3.94 18.64 19.03
CA ARG A 522 -4.04 17.85 20.26
C ARG A 522 -2.87 18.08 21.20
N ALA A 523 -1.71 18.44 20.67
CA ALA A 523 -0.56 18.86 21.48
C ALA A 523 -0.84 20.11 22.36
N ALA A 524 -1.84 20.92 22.01
CA ALA A 524 -2.22 22.15 22.73
C ALA A 524 -3.75 22.34 22.82
N VAL A 525 -4.48 21.27 23.19
CA VAL A 525 -5.96 21.24 23.26
C VAL A 525 -6.60 22.38 24.07
N ASP A 526 -5.90 22.89 25.08
CA ASP A 526 -6.36 23.97 25.95
C ASP A 526 -6.51 25.31 25.22
N VAL A 527 -5.75 25.51 24.15
CA VAL A 527 -5.83 26.71 23.30
C VAL A 527 -6.58 26.42 22.00
N THR A 528 -6.36 25.26 21.39
CA THR A 528 -6.83 24.95 20.03
C THR A 528 -8.34 24.66 19.97
N ILE A 529 -8.92 23.97 20.97
CA ILE A 529 -10.37 23.69 21.01
C ILE A 529 -11.19 24.97 21.23
N PRO A 530 -10.84 25.86 22.19
CA PRO A 530 -11.50 27.16 22.32
C PRO A 530 -11.37 28.03 21.07
N LEU A 531 -10.22 28.00 20.38
CA LEU A 531 -10.03 28.71 19.11
C LEU A 531 -11.04 28.22 18.04
N LEU A 532 -11.15 26.90 17.84
CA LEU A 532 -12.13 26.32 16.91
C LEU A 532 -13.56 26.67 17.29
N THR A 533 -13.87 26.67 18.59
CA THR A 533 -15.20 27.06 19.11
C THR A 533 -15.53 28.52 18.77
N GLY A 534 -14.56 29.42 18.95
CA GLY A 534 -14.71 30.84 18.61
C GLY A 534 -14.93 31.05 17.10
N LEU A 535 -14.08 30.42 16.27
CA LEU A 535 -14.17 30.53 14.81
C LEU A 535 -15.49 29.98 14.27
N PHE A 536 -15.91 28.78 14.73
CA PHE A 536 -17.17 28.18 14.31
C PHE A 536 -18.37 29.03 14.73
N SER A 537 -18.40 29.51 15.97
CA SER A 537 -19.49 30.36 16.47
C SER A 537 -19.58 31.68 15.71
N GLU A 538 -18.43 32.29 15.36
CA GLU A 538 -18.37 33.50 14.56
C GLU A 538 -18.98 33.30 13.17
N ARG A 539 -18.57 32.24 12.45
CA ARG A 539 -19.11 31.93 11.11
C ARG A 539 -20.59 31.56 11.14
N PHE A 540 -20.99 30.80 12.15
CA PHE A 540 -22.39 30.48 12.37
C PHE A 540 -23.24 31.73 12.65
N ALA A 541 -22.72 32.72 13.39
CA ALA A 541 -23.40 34.00 13.61
C ALA A 541 -23.49 34.84 12.33
N ARG A 542 -22.45 34.85 11.48
CA ARG A 542 -22.46 35.55 10.18
C ARG A 542 -23.56 35.03 9.25
N LEU A 543 -23.78 33.71 9.21
CA LEU A 543 -24.90 33.11 8.45
C LEU A 543 -26.27 33.66 8.87
N HIS A 544 -26.48 33.91 10.16
CA HIS A 544 -27.75 34.44 10.67
C HIS A 544 -27.93 35.94 10.40
N GLN A 545 -26.82 36.69 10.40
CA GLN A 545 -26.83 38.14 10.18
C GLN A 545 -26.94 38.53 8.70
N GLY A 546 -26.48 37.68 7.79
CA GLY A 546 -26.41 37.94 6.35
C GLY A 546 -27.66 37.65 5.52
N ARG A 547 -28.81 37.31 6.15
CA ARG A 547 -30.05 36.91 5.44
C ARG A 547 -30.45 37.93 4.36
N GLY A 548 -30.11 37.65 3.11
CA GLY A 548 -30.54 38.37 1.89
C GLY A 548 -29.69 39.55 1.42
N ILE A 549 -28.56 39.88 2.06
CA ILE A 549 -27.74 41.08 1.70
C ILE A 549 -26.30 40.72 1.27
N MET A 550 -25.73 39.62 1.77
CA MET A 550 -24.37 39.17 1.44
C MET A 550 -24.39 37.75 0.88
N ASP A 551 -23.50 37.45 -0.06
CA ASP A 551 -23.28 36.11 -0.58
C ASP A 551 -22.73 35.20 0.54
N PRO A 552 -23.45 34.14 0.96
CA PRO A 552 -23.00 33.27 2.04
C PRO A 552 -21.89 32.30 1.59
N THR A 553 -21.58 32.19 0.30
CA THR A 553 -20.73 31.12 -0.26
C THR A 553 -19.35 31.02 0.40
N GLU A 554 -18.66 32.15 0.61
CA GLU A 554 -17.37 32.16 1.33
C GLU A 554 -17.49 31.62 2.76
N THR A 555 -18.55 32.02 3.47
CA THR A 555 -18.80 31.55 4.85
C THR A 555 -19.16 30.06 4.88
N LEU A 556 -19.81 29.53 3.85
CA LEU A 556 -20.14 28.11 3.73
C LEU A 556 -18.90 27.25 3.48
N GLU A 557 -17.98 27.69 2.62
CA GLU A 557 -16.70 27.01 2.39
C GLU A 557 -15.79 27.06 3.63
N GLU A 558 -15.76 28.19 4.35
CA GLU A 558 -15.07 28.28 5.65
C GLU A 558 -15.67 27.28 6.67
N LEU A 559 -17.00 27.17 6.75
CA LEU A 559 -17.67 26.20 7.64
C LEU A 559 -17.40 24.74 7.24
N TYR A 560 -17.38 24.45 5.93
CA TYR A 560 -17.00 23.14 5.40
C TYR A 560 -15.62 22.75 5.91
N SER A 561 -14.61 23.61 5.74
CA SER A 561 -13.24 23.35 6.21
C SER A 561 -13.16 23.24 7.74
N LEU A 562 -13.87 24.08 8.49
CA LEU A 562 -13.93 24.00 9.95
C LEU A 562 -14.52 22.67 10.45
N LEU A 563 -15.55 22.14 9.79
CA LEU A 563 -16.15 20.85 10.13
C LEU A 563 -15.14 19.71 9.95
N LEU A 564 -14.40 19.71 8.84
CA LEU A 564 -13.38 18.70 8.57
C LEU A 564 -12.22 18.78 9.56
N ILE A 565 -11.66 19.97 9.80
CA ILE A 565 -10.58 20.20 10.78
C ILE A 565 -11.05 19.76 12.17
N THR A 566 -12.24 20.20 12.60
CA THR A 566 -12.76 19.88 13.92
C THR A 566 -13.02 18.39 14.11
N GLY A 567 -13.55 17.70 13.09
CA GLY A 567 -13.77 16.27 13.13
C GLY A 567 -12.48 15.48 13.36
N HIS A 568 -11.40 15.84 12.66
CA HIS A 568 -10.08 15.24 12.87
C HIS A 568 -9.50 15.56 14.25
N VAL A 569 -9.63 16.79 14.74
CA VAL A 569 -9.11 17.18 16.06
C VAL A 569 -9.81 16.39 17.18
N LEU A 570 -11.12 16.22 17.10
CA LEU A 570 -11.93 15.59 18.15
C LEU A 570 -11.90 14.05 18.11
N ALA A 571 -11.79 13.42 16.94
CA ALA A 571 -11.92 11.97 16.82
C ALA A 571 -10.96 11.36 15.80
N ASP A 572 -10.45 10.17 16.12
CA ASP A 572 -9.66 9.33 15.21
C ASP A 572 -10.56 8.56 14.23
N GLU A 573 -9.95 8.03 13.16
CA GLU A 573 -10.60 7.06 12.28
C GLU A 573 -10.89 5.76 13.04
N GLY A 574 -12.04 5.15 12.77
CA GLY A 574 -12.46 3.88 13.38
C GLY A 574 -12.63 2.77 12.35
N ASP A 575 -11.72 2.70 11.39
CA ASP A 575 -11.63 1.61 10.45
C ASP A 575 -10.93 0.41 11.11
N GLY A 576 -11.64 -0.71 11.22
CA GLY A 576 -11.16 -1.93 11.88
C GLY A 576 -11.41 -2.01 13.39
N GLU A 577 -11.22 -0.92 14.13
CA GLU A 577 -11.35 -0.90 15.60
C GLU A 577 -12.39 0.14 16.10
N THR A 578 -12.73 0.06 17.39
CA THR A 578 -13.60 1.05 18.03
C THR A 578 -12.75 2.23 18.51
N PRO A 579 -12.92 3.44 17.96
CA PRO A 579 -12.12 4.59 18.34
C PRO A 579 -12.46 5.00 19.76
N LEU A 580 -11.43 5.42 20.48
CA LEU A 580 -11.53 5.99 21.82
C LEU A 580 -11.37 7.51 21.71
N VAL A 581 -11.75 8.22 22.76
CA VAL A 581 -11.48 9.66 22.85
C VAL A 581 -9.95 9.87 22.82
N PRO A 582 -9.40 10.76 21.98
CA PRO A 582 -7.96 11.02 21.94
C PRO A 582 -7.39 11.31 23.33
N THR A 583 -6.23 10.73 23.65
CA THR A 583 -5.63 10.76 25.00
C THR A 583 -5.37 12.18 25.49
N ALA A 584 -4.93 13.08 24.61
CA ALA A 584 -4.76 14.50 24.92
C ALA A 584 -6.03 15.18 25.46
N ILE A 585 -7.20 14.84 24.90
CA ILE A 585 -8.49 15.37 25.35
C ILE A 585 -8.86 14.79 26.72
N GLN A 586 -8.56 13.52 26.96
CA GLN A 586 -8.88 12.86 28.23
C GLN A 586 -8.08 13.41 29.42
N THR A 587 -6.83 13.82 29.21
CA THR A 587 -5.90 14.18 30.29
C THR A 587 -5.88 15.67 30.62
N HIS A 588 -6.04 16.55 29.63
CA HIS A 588 -5.81 17.99 29.80
C HIS A 588 -6.93 18.75 30.52
N PHE A 589 -8.18 18.29 30.45
CA PHE A 589 -9.33 18.99 31.06
C PHE A 589 -9.72 18.41 32.44
N ALA A 590 -8.77 17.84 33.18
CA ALA A 590 -8.99 17.18 34.47
C ALA A 590 -9.70 18.06 35.52
N ASP A 591 -9.56 19.38 35.45
CA ASP A 591 -10.13 20.33 36.41
C ASP A 591 -11.62 20.63 36.17
N ILE A 592 -12.19 20.22 35.03
CA ILE A 592 -13.59 20.51 34.66
C ILE A 592 -14.50 19.38 35.15
N VAL A 593 -15.30 19.68 36.18
CA VAL A 593 -16.23 18.72 36.81
C VAL A 593 -17.61 18.72 36.14
N GLU A 594 -18.07 19.87 35.65
CA GLU A 594 -19.36 20.02 34.98
C GLU A 594 -19.23 19.76 33.48
N ALA A 595 -19.91 18.71 32.99
CA ALA A 595 -19.81 18.30 31.59
C ALA A 595 -20.26 19.39 30.59
N GLU A 596 -21.24 20.23 30.97
CA GLU A 596 -21.74 21.33 30.13
C GLU A 596 -20.67 22.40 29.85
N ASN A 597 -19.70 22.56 30.75
CA ASN A 597 -18.61 23.52 30.61
C ASN A 597 -17.39 22.93 29.90
N HIS A 598 -17.41 21.64 29.55
CA HIS A 598 -16.30 20.99 28.89
C HIS A 598 -16.16 21.52 27.44
N PRO A 599 -14.99 22.03 27.01
CA PRO A 599 -14.82 22.66 25.69
C PRO A 599 -15.25 21.77 24.52
N VAL A 600 -14.94 20.47 24.58
CA VAL A 600 -15.41 19.49 23.57
C VAL A 600 -16.93 19.37 23.51
N VAL A 601 -17.62 19.43 24.64
CA VAL A 601 -19.09 19.36 24.70
C VAL A 601 -19.71 20.62 24.10
N ILE A 602 -19.15 21.79 24.40
CA ILE A 602 -19.59 23.09 23.84
C ILE A 602 -19.42 23.11 22.32
N LEU A 603 -18.24 22.70 21.81
CA LEU A 603 -17.96 22.65 20.39
C LEU A 603 -18.85 21.63 19.67
N SER A 604 -18.91 20.39 20.18
CA SER A 604 -19.75 19.32 19.61
C SER A 604 -21.22 19.73 19.62
N GLY A 605 -21.72 20.29 20.72
CA GLY A 605 -23.10 20.76 20.82
C GLY A 605 -23.43 21.89 19.85
N SER A 606 -22.48 22.80 19.60
CA SER A 606 -22.64 23.87 18.60
C SER A 606 -22.76 23.32 17.18
N ILE A 607 -21.93 22.33 16.83
CA ILE A 607 -21.97 21.68 15.52
C ILE A 607 -23.25 20.84 15.35
N ILE A 608 -23.69 20.10 16.37
CA ILE A 608 -24.93 19.32 16.32
C ILE A 608 -26.15 20.23 16.16
N ARG A 609 -26.18 21.37 16.87
CA ARG A 609 -27.24 22.39 16.69
C ARG A 609 -27.23 23.01 15.30
N PHE A 610 -26.05 23.24 14.73
CA PHE A 610 -25.93 23.66 13.33
C PHE A 610 -26.52 22.59 12.39
N ALA A 611 -26.13 21.33 12.55
CA ALA A 611 -26.63 20.22 11.73
C ALA A 611 -28.16 20.05 11.85
N GLU A 612 -28.73 20.27 13.04
CA GLU A 612 -30.19 20.22 13.27
C GLU A 612 -30.96 21.23 12.41
N GLN A 613 -30.38 22.38 12.05
CA GLN A 613 -31.02 23.38 11.19
C GLN A 613 -31.29 22.87 9.77
N SER A 614 -30.61 21.81 9.31
CA SER A 614 -30.86 21.18 8.00
C SER A 614 -32.26 20.57 7.88
N MET A 615 -32.92 20.32 9.01
CA MET A 615 -34.29 19.82 9.06
C MET A 615 -35.32 20.86 8.62
N ASP A 616 -35.04 22.16 8.83
CA ASP A 616 -35.90 23.25 8.37
C ASP A 616 -35.77 23.42 6.85
N HIS A 617 -36.91 23.46 6.16
CA HIS A 617 -36.96 23.54 4.70
C HIS A 617 -36.32 24.82 4.14
N GLU A 618 -36.55 25.96 4.80
CA GLU A 618 -36.01 27.25 4.36
C GLU A 618 -34.48 27.28 4.51
N MET A 619 -33.97 26.86 5.67
CA MET A 619 -32.54 26.76 5.93
C MET A 619 -31.86 25.75 5.00
N ARG A 620 -32.49 24.60 4.73
CA ARG A 620 -31.95 23.58 3.85
C ARG A 620 -31.69 24.09 2.43
N VAL A 621 -32.64 24.82 1.85
CA VAL A 621 -32.53 25.34 0.48
C VAL A 621 -31.49 26.45 0.37
N THR A 622 -31.30 27.24 1.44
CA THR A 622 -30.45 28.43 1.43
C THR A 622 -29.01 28.20 1.89
N VAL A 623 -28.78 27.26 2.81
CA VAL A 623 -27.49 27.06 3.51
C VAL A 623 -26.89 25.68 3.25
N PHE A 624 -27.70 24.62 3.27
CA PHE A 624 -27.20 23.24 3.22
C PHE A 624 -27.08 22.72 1.79
N SER A 625 -26.01 23.14 1.10
CA SER A 625 -25.62 22.51 -0.17
C SER A 625 -25.27 21.02 0.03
N PRO A 626 -25.34 20.18 -1.02
CA PRO A 626 -24.94 18.78 -0.93
C PRO A 626 -23.53 18.61 -0.34
N ARG A 627 -22.55 19.39 -0.83
CA ARG A 627 -21.16 19.39 -0.35
C ARG A 627 -21.04 19.72 1.15
N LEU A 628 -21.76 20.73 1.64
CA LEU A 628 -21.76 21.05 3.06
C LEU A 628 -22.42 19.95 3.89
N MET A 629 -23.49 19.35 3.36
CA MET A 629 -24.16 18.22 3.99
C MET A 629 -23.25 16.99 4.05
N GLU A 630 -22.38 16.77 3.06
CA GLU A 630 -21.36 15.71 3.10
C GLU A 630 -20.40 15.90 4.28
N ALA A 631 -19.88 17.11 4.48
CA ALA A 631 -19.03 17.41 5.63
C ALA A 631 -19.74 17.24 6.97
N VAL A 632 -21.03 17.62 7.07
CA VAL A 632 -21.84 17.40 8.27
C VAL A 632 -22.06 15.91 8.54
N ILE A 633 -22.44 15.12 7.52
CA ILE A 633 -22.63 13.67 7.64
C ILE A 633 -21.31 12.98 8.02
N TRP A 634 -20.21 13.37 7.38
CA TRP A 634 -18.87 12.87 7.68
C TRP A 634 -18.46 13.17 9.13
N PHE A 635 -18.67 14.42 9.58
CA PHE A 635 -18.39 14.81 10.97
C PHE A 635 -19.24 14.00 11.95
N LEU A 636 -20.55 13.88 11.72
CA LEU A 636 -21.45 13.13 12.60
C LEU A 636 -21.08 11.64 12.63
N ALA A 637 -20.65 11.06 11.51
CA ALA A 637 -20.21 9.67 11.44
C ALA A 637 -18.96 9.45 12.31
N ARG A 638 -17.92 10.27 12.09
CA ARG A 638 -16.66 10.20 12.86
C ARG A 638 -16.88 10.48 14.35
N TRP A 639 -17.65 11.53 14.66
CA TRP A 639 -17.95 11.94 16.03
C TRP A 639 -18.80 10.90 16.79
N SER A 640 -19.84 10.35 16.16
CA SER A 640 -20.74 9.40 16.82
C SER A 640 -20.03 8.09 17.17
N HIS A 641 -19.08 7.64 16.35
CA HIS A 641 -18.27 6.46 16.64
C HIS A 641 -17.47 6.62 17.94
N THR A 642 -17.03 7.82 18.28
CA THR A 642 -16.21 8.07 19.47
C THR A 642 -17.06 8.46 20.69
N TYR A 643 -17.97 9.42 20.53
CA TYR A 643 -18.63 10.12 21.65
C TYR A 643 -20.07 9.69 21.93
N LEU A 644 -20.75 9.04 20.98
CA LEU A 644 -22.17 8.67 21.17
C LEU A 644 -22.27 7.34 21.94
N MET A 645 -22.88 7.41 23.13
CA MET A 645 -23.12 6.26 24.01
C MET A 645 -21.89 5.33 24.13
N PRO A 646 -20.73 5.83 24.58
CA PRO A 646 -19.53 5.00 24.76
C PRO A 646 -19.79 3.92 25.83
N LEU A 647 -19.24 2.72 25.65
CA LEU A 647 -19.23 1.71 26.71
C LEU A 647 -18.34 2.21 27.84
N GLU A 648 -18.90 2.37 29.05
CA GLU A 648 -18.07 2.54 30.24
C GLU A 648 -17.22 1.26 30.39
N GLU A 649 -15.90 1.37 30.26
CA GLU A 649 -14.99 0.31 30.69
C GLU A 649 -15.14 0.15 32.21
N ALA A 650 -16.07 -0.70 32.62
CA ALA A 650 -16.14 -1.25 33.96
C ALA A 650 -14.94 -2.18 34.13
N ASN A 651 -13.73 -1.62 34.34
CA ASN A 651 -12.56 -2.17 35.03
C ASN A 651 -11.28 -1.37 34.69
N CYS A 652 -11.23 -0.09 35.06
CA CYS A 652 -9.92 0.52 35.32
C CYS A 652 -9.38 -0.10 36.62
N HIS A 653 -8.54 -1.12 36.49
CA HIS A 653 -7.83 -1.71 37.62
C HIS A 653 -7.03 -0.62 38.33
N LEU A 654 -7.28 -0.51 39.63
CA LEU A 654 -6.58 0.33 40.61
C LEU A 654 -5.07 0.05 40.58
N SER A 655 -4.31 0.78 39.77
CA SER A 655 -2.89 0.98 40.02
C SER A 655 -2.74 2.16 40.98
N HIS A 656 -2.14 1.89 42.14
CA HIS A 656 -1.91 2.85 43.22
C HIS A 656 -1.00 4.00 42.78
N ASP A 657 -1.56 5.13 42.34
CA ASP A 657 -0.93 6.46 42.41
C ASP A 657 -1.99 7.53 42.71
N TYR A 658 -2.19 7.76 44.01
CA TYR A 658 -3.30 8.51 44.59
C TYR A 658 -3.00 10.02 44.59
N GLU A 659 -3.59 10.76 43.63
CA GLU A 659 -4.23 12.09 43.79
C GLU A 659 -4.48 12.74 42.42
N HIS A 660 -3.51 12.70 41.49
CA HIS A 660 -3.66 13.26 40.14
C HIS A 660 -4.56 12.42 39.19
N GLN A 661 -4.64 11.11 39.39
CA GLN A 661 -5.54 10.25 38.60
C GLN A 661 -7.01 10.44 38.94
N HIS A 662 -7.37 10.85 40.18
CA HIS A 662 -8.77 10.96 40.58
C HIS A 662 -9.52 12.08 39.84
N GLN A 663 -8.88 13.22 39.58
CA GLN A 663 -9.50 14.35 38.88
C GLN A 663 -9.66 14.11 37.38
N SER A 664 -8.67 13.52 36.70
CA SER A 664 -8.77 13.20 35.26
C SER A 664 -9.82 12.12 34.97
N ILE A 665 -10.02 11.17 35.90
CA ILE A 665 -11.11 10.19 35.82
C ILE A 665 -12.49 10.87 35.89
N HIS A 666 -12.65 11.91 36.71
CA HIS A 666 -13.92 12.62 36.85
C HIS A 666 -14.30 13.43 35.60
N SER A 667 -13.37 14.17 34.99
CA SER A 667 -13.63 14.91 33.75
C SER A 667 -13.87 13.97 32.56
N ARG A 668 -13.09 12.89 32.45
CA ARG A 668 -13.31 11.84 31.44
C ARG A 668 -14.69 11.21 31.59
N LYS A 669 -15.10 10.89 32.82
CA LYS A 669 -16.45 10.36 33.10
C LYS A 669 -17.54 11.39 32.80
N ALA A 670 -17.33 12.67 33.13
CA ALA A 670 -18.27 13.74 32.82
C ALA A 670 -18.47 13.89 31.30
N LEU A 671 -17.39 13.90 30.52
CA LEU A 671 -17.42 13.97 29.05
C LEU A 671 -18.15 12.77 28.43
N LEU A 672 -17.77 11.54 28.82
CA LEU A 672 -18.35 10.31 28.27
C LEU A 672 -19.82 10.11 28.71
N SER A 673 -20.18 10.58 29.90
CA SER A 673 -21.56 10.46 30.40
C SER A 673 -22.52 11.47 29.77
N PHE A 674 -22.07 12.63 29.30
CA PHE A 674 -22.96 13.68 28.76
C PHE A 674 -23.72 13.20 27.51
N PHE A 675 -23.02 12.61 26.55
CA PHE A 675 -23.60 11.95 25.37
C PHE A 675 -23.87 10.45 25.61
N GLY A 676 -23.90 10.03 26.88
CA GLY A 676 -24.20 8.67 27.30
C GLY A 676 -25.68 8.31 27.20
N GLU A 677 -26.00 7.03 27.44
CA GLU A 677 -27.35 6.46 27.29
C GLU A 677 -28.41 7.16 28.15
N HIS A 678 -28.05 7.63 29.34
CA HIS A 678 -28.99 8.20 30.32
C HIS A 678 -29.12 9.72 30.28
N ASN A 679 -28.40 10.42 29.39
CA ASN A 679 -28.37 11.88 29.29
C ASN A 679 -28.79 12.35 27.87
N GLN A 680 -28.00 13.22 27.23
CA GLN A 680 -28.32 13.79 25.92
C GLN A 680 -28.11 12.81 24.76
N GLY A 681 -27.49 11.65 25.01
CA GLY A 681 -27.18 10.67 23.96
C GLY A 681 -28.40 10.22 23.16
N GLN A 682 -29.53 9.94 23.81
CA GLN A 682 -30.76 9.52 23.12
C GLN A 682 -31.36 10.64 22.25
N ILE A 683 -31.29 11.89 22.71
CA ILE A 683 -31.79 13.06 21.98
C ILE A 683 -30.93 13.29 20.74
N VAL A 684 -29.61 13.28 20.90
CA VAL A 684 -28.66 13.46 19.79
C VAL A 684 -28.78 12.31 18.77
N LEU A 685 -28.91 11.07 19.24
CA LEU A 685 -29.16 9.93 18.35
C LEU A 685 -30.44 10.13 17.53
N ASN A 686 -31.49 10.67 18.14
CA ASN A 686 -32.73 10.99 17.43
C ASN A 686 -32.53 12.05 16.35
N ILE A 687 -31.79 13.12 16.65
CA ILE A 687 -31.45 14.16 15.68
C ILE A 687 -30.67 13.56 14.50
N ILE A 688 -29.66 12.73 14.76
CA ILE A 688 -28.84 12.08 13.72
C ILE A 688 -29.69 11.19 12.79
N VAL A 689 -30.63 10.42 13.34
CA VAL A 689 -31.53 9.57 12.54
C VAL A 689 -32.45 10.42 11.65
N HIS A 690 -33.00 11.51 12.19
CA HIS A 690 -33.83 12.43 11.40
C HIS A 690 -33.04 13.10 10.27
N ILE A 691 -31.81 13.56 10.54
CA ILE A 691 -30.93 14.11 9.52
C ILE A 691 -30.65 13.05 8.44
N SER A 692 -30.35 11.81 8.84
CA SER A 692 -30.10 10.72 7.89
C SER A 692 -31.30 10.47 6.97
N MET A 693 -32.51 10.41 7.54
CA MET A 693 -33.76 10.26 6.76
C MET A 693 -33.98 11.45 5.83
N MET A 694 -33.76 12.67 6.31
CA MET A 694 -33.89 13.90 5.53
C MET A 694 -32.92 13.89 4.34
N THR A 695 -31.67 13.51 4.55
CA THR A 695 -30.64 13.44 3.50
C THR A 695 -31.02 12.45 2.40
N LEU A 696 -31.51 11.26 2.76
CA LEU A 696 -31.94 10.24 1.79
C LEU A 696 -33.15 10.67 0.95
N MET A 697 -34.03 11.50 1.52
CA MET A 697 -35.31 11.87 0.91
C MET A 697 -35.30 13.23 0.20
N SER A 698 -34.50 14.18 0.67
CA SER A 698 -34.53 15.58 0.21
C SER A 698 -33.45 15.92 -0.83
N TYR A 699 -32.44 15.05 -1.01
CA TYR A 699 -31.34 15.23 -1.98
C TYR A 699 -31.34 14.10 -3.03
N PRO A 700 -32.33 14.04 -3.93
CA PRO A 700 -32.39 13.01 -4.95
C PRO A 700 -31.26 13.23 -5.99
N GLY A 701 -30.52 12.16 -6.31
CA GLY A 701 -29.46 12.20 -7.33
C GLY A 701 -28.05 12.44 -6.79
N GLU A 702 -27.92 12.95 -5.56
CA GLU A 702 -26.63 13.18 -4.89
C GLU A 702 -26.05 11.87 -4.34
N LYS A 703 -25.37 11.11 -5.21
CA LYS A 703 -24.94 9.73 -4.92
C LYS A 703 -23.92 9.64 -3.79
N ASP A 704 -23.00 10.61 -3.72
CA ASP A 704 -21.89 10.60 -2.76
C ASP A 704 -22.39 10.94 -1.35
N LEU A 705 -23.19 12.00 -1.20
CA LEU A 705 -23.91 12.32 0.03
C LEU A 705 -24.78 11.16 0.55
N GLN A 706 -25.58 10.55 -0.32
CA GLN A 706 -26.37 9.37 0.04
C GLN A 706 -25.48 8.17 0.40
N GLY A 707 -24.34 8.03 -0.30
CA GLY A 707 -23.32 7.02 -0.05
C GLY A 707 -22.69 7.15 1.34
N LEU A 708 -22.27 8.36 1.71
CA LEU A 708 -21.73 8.70 3.03
C LEU A 708 -22.76 8.41 4.15
N THR A 709 -24.02 8.76 3.91
CA THR A 709 -25.10 8.53 4.87
C THR A 709 -25.32 7.03 5.12
N CYS A 710 -25.40 6.22 4.06
CA CYS A 710 -25.62 4.78 4.18
C CYS A 710 -24.39 4.02 4.70
N HIS A 711 -23.22 4.22 4.07
CA HIS A 711 -22.03 3.38 4.31
C HIS A 711 -21.23 3.80 5.54
N HIS A 712 -21.27 5.09 5.93
CA HIS A 712 -20.48 5.60 7.05
C HIS A 712 -21.38 5.93 8.25
N LEU A 713 -22.30 6.89 8.14
CA LEU A 713 -23.06 7.36 9.31
C LEU A 713 -23.97 6.28 9.88
N LEU A 714 -24.94 5.80 9.10
CA LEU A 714 -25.92 4.82 9.56
C LEU A 714 -25.26 3.49 9.96
N HIS A 715 -24.28 3.04 9.17
CA HIS A 715 -23.54 1.81 9.47
C HIS A 715 -22.74 1.93 10.78
N THR A 716 -22.16 3.09 11.09
CA THR A 716 -21.44 3.33 12.35
C THR A 716 -22.37 3.21 13.57
N LEU A 717 -23.60 3.72 13.48
CA LEU A 717 -24.57 3.66 14.58
C LEU A 717 -24.94 2.21 14.95
N VAL A 718 -24.99 1.30 13.99
CA VAL A 718 -25.39 -0.10 14.23
C VAL A 718 -24.24 -1.04 14.62
N ARG A 719 -22.99 -0.55 14.67
CA ARG A 719 -21.84 -1.34 15.13
C ARG A 719 -21.92 -1.67 16.63
N ARG A 720 -22.54 -0.81 17.43
CA ARG A 720 -22.61 -0.95 18.89
C ARG A 720 -23.99 -1.40 19.37
N LYS A 721 -24.03 -2.46 20.19
CA LYS A 721 -25.28 -3.08 20.67
C LYS A 721 -26.14 -2.15 21.54
N ASN A 722 -25.53 -1.28 22.34
CA ASN A 722 -26.25 -0.32 23.18
C ASN A 722 -26.96 0.75 22.34
N ILE A 723 -26.33 1.25 21.28
CA ILE A 723 -26.97 2.16 20.32
C ILE A 723 -28.10 1.44 19.59
N CYS A 724 -27.89 0.21 19.12
CA CYS A 724 -28.95 -0.61 18.51
C CYS A 724 -30.17 -0.77 19.43
N HIS A 725 -29.97 -0.95 20.74
CA HIS A 725 -31.06 -1.08 21.71
C HIS A 725 -31.98 0.16 21.69
N GLN A 726 -31.36 1.34 21.68
CA GLN A 726 -32.07 2.61 21.65
C GLN A 726 -32.71 2.84 20.27
N LEU A 727 -31.98 2.59 19.17
CA LEU A 727 -32.48 2.75 17.80
C LEU A 727 -33.82 2.02 17.56
N VAL A 728 -33.90 0.73 17.87
CA VAL A 728 -35.11 -0.06 17.59
C VAL A 728 -36.31 0.36 18.46
N SER A 729 -36.05 1.04 19.58
CA SER A 729 -37.09 1.59 20.43
C SER A 729 -37.68 2.91 19.93
N MET A 730 -36.94 3.64 19.08
CA MET A 730 -37.28 4.99 18.61
C MET A 730 -38.27 4.99 17.45
N ASP A 731 -39.21 5.94 17.46
CA ASP A 731 -40.21 6.07 16.39
C ASP A 731 -39.57 6.52 15.07
N SER A 732 -38.58 7.42 15.11
CA SER A 732 -37.86 7.87 13.90
C SER A 732 -37.14 6.74 13.15
N TRP A 733 -36.61 5.75 13.87
CA TRP A 733 -36.01 4.56 13.24
C TRP A 733 -37.06 3.65 12.63
N ARG A 734 -38.23 3.51 13.27
CA ARG A 734 -39.37 2.78 12.71
C ARG A 734 -39.91 3.47 11.48
N ASP A 735 -39.95 4.79 11.45
CA ASP A 735 -40.35 5.58 10.28
C ASP A 735 -39.38 5.35 9.11
N LEU A 736 -38.06 5.33 9.37
CA LEU A 736 -37.07 4.96 8.36
C LEU A 736 -37.26 3.53 7.84
N ALA A 737 -37.51 2.55 8.72
CA ALA A 737 -37.79 1.17 8.34
C ALA A 737 -39.09 1.03 7.53
N ASN A 738 -40.12 1.79 7.88
CA ASN A 738 -41.40 1.83 7.18
C ASN A 738 -41.25 2.49 5.80
N ALA A 739 -40.51 3.60 5.72
CA ALA A 739 -40.18 4.26 4.46
C ALA A 739 -39.39 3.31 3.55
N PHE A 740 -38.38 2.63 4.10
CA PHE A 740 -37.62 1.62 3.37
C PHE A 740 -38.53 0.54 2.80
N THR A 741 -39.52 0.05 3.56
CA THR A 741 -40.42 -1.02 3.09
C THR A 741 -41.44 -0.55 2.04
N ASN A 742 -42.00 0.65 2.21
CA ASN A 742 -43.22 1.06 1.50
C ASN A 742 -43.04 2.22 0.49
N GLU A 743 -42.01 3.05 0.65
CA GLU A 743 -41.86 4.25 -0.18
C GLU A 743 -41.03 3.99 -1.44
N LYS A 744 -41.59 4.43 -2.58
CA LYS A 744 -40.93 4.33 -3.90
C LYS A 744 -39.80 5.34 -4.09
N SER A 745 -39.76 6.42 -3.31
CA SER A 745 -38.68 7.41 -3.31
C SER A 745 -37.31 6.76 -3.08
N LEU A 746 -37.24 5.82 -2.14
CA LEU A 746 -36.01 5.10 -1.79
C LEU A 746 -35.60 4.05 -2.85
N PHE A 747 -36.41 3.81 -3.89
CA PHE A 747 -35.96 3.06 -5.07
C PHE A 747 -35.05 3.89 -5.99
N LEU A 748 -35.03 5.23 -5.84
CA LEU A 748 -34.12 6.10 -6.59
C LEU A 748 -32.68 6.06 -6.06
N LEU A 749 -32.46 5.48 -4.88
CA LEU A 749 -31.12 5.27 -4.33
C LEU A 749 -30.32 4.32 -5.25
N SER A 750 -29.01 4.54 -5.32
CA SER A 750 -28.10 3.62 -6.02
C SER A 750 -28.19 2.20 -5.45
N SER A 751 -27.89 1.19 -6.26
CA SER A 751 -27.92 -0.22 -5.84
C SER A 751 -27.04 -0.49 -4.61
N ALA A 752 -25.87 0.14 -4.55
CA ALA A 752 -24.97 0.05 -3.39
C ALA A 752 -25.60 0.65 -2.12
N ASN A 753 -26.24 1.83 -2.22
CA ASN A 753 -26.87 2.51 -1.08
C ASN A 753 -28.08 1.73 -0.57
N GLN A 754 -28.88 1.13 -1.46
CA GLN A 754 -30.01 0.27 -1.08
C GLN A 754 -29.55 -0.96 -0.29
N ARG A 755 -28.48 -1.61 -0.77
CA ARG A 755 -27.86 -2.77 -0.12
C ARG A 755 -27.31 -2.40 1.27
N SER A 756 -26.57 -1.30 1.37
CA SER A 756 -26.01 -0.82 2.64
C SER A 756 -27.10 -0.42 3.66
N LEU A 757 -28.17 0.24 3.21
CA LEU A 757 -29.30 0.57 4.07
C LEU A 757 -30.02 -0.68 4.58
N ALA A 758 -30.25 -1.67 3.72
CA ALA A 758 -30.85 -2.94 4.11
C ALA A 758 -29.97 -3.68 5.14
N GLN A 759 -28.65 -3.72 4.90
CA GLN A 759 -27.68 -4.31 5.82
C GLN A 759 -27.75 -3.65 7.20
N THR A 760 -27.76 -2.31 7.24
CA THR A 760 -27.83 -1.51 8.46
C THR A 760 -29.12 -1.79 9.25
N LEU A 761 -30.27 -1.76 8.57
CA LEU A 761 -31.55 -2.03 9.22
C LEU A 761 -31.59 -3.43 9.83
N VAL A 762 -31.04 -4.45 9.15
CA VAL A 762 -30.95 -5.81 9.69
C VAL A 762 -29.99 -5.89 10.89
N LEU A 763 -28.80 -5.28 10.82
CA LEU A 763 -27.85 -5.25 11.94
C LEU A 763 -28.41 -4.56 13.19
N SER A 764 -29.31 -3.59 13.04
CA SER A 764 -30.00 -2.96 14.18
C SER A 764 -30.82 -3.94 15.03
N ALA A 765 -31.23 -5.09 14.48
CA ALA A 765 -31.96 -6.14 15.19
C ALA A 765 -31.16 -6.77 16.34
N SER A 766 -29.84 -6.59 16.37
CA SER A 766 -28.96 -6.99 17.48
C SER A 766 -29.31 -6.31 18.81
N GLY A 767 -29.96 -5.14 18.76
CA GLY A 767 -30.42 -4.36 19.93
C GLY A 767 -31.68 -4.91 20.60
N LEU A 768 -32.37 -5.86 19.98
CA LEU A 768 -33.56 -6.49 20.56
C LEU A 768 -33.18 -7.55 21.61
N ARG A 769 -34.05 -7.70 22.63
CA ARG A 769 -33.75 -8.50 23.83
C ARG A 769 -33.64 -9.99 23.58
N ASN A 770 -34.40 -10.51 22.62
CA ASN A 770 -34.58 -11.93 22.35
C ASN A 770 -34.50 -12.21 20.84
N SER A 771 -33.93 -13.36 20.49
CA SER A 771 -33.79 -13.78 19.08
C SER A 771 -35.13 -13.86 18.36
N GLU A 772 -36.23 -14.20 19.05
CA GLU A 772 -37.56 -14.21 18.45
C GLU A 772 -38.00 -12.80 17.98
N ALA A 773 -37.79 -11.76 18.79
CA ALA A 773 -38.10 -10.40 18.39
C ALA A 773 -37.19 -9.92 17.25
N SER A 774 -35.88 -10.25 17.30
CA SER A 774 -34.94 -9.95 16.20
C SER A 774 -35.41 -10.58 14.89
N ASN A 775 -35.80 -11.85 14.91
CA ASN A 775 -36.32 -12.55 13.74
C ASN A 775 -37.67 -11.98 13.25
N GLN A 776 -38.57 -11.59 14.15
CA GLN A 776 -39.84 -10.94 13.78
C GLN A 776 -39.61 -9.60 13.10
N TYR A 777 -38.68 -8.79 13.62
CA TYR A 777 -38.31 -7.50 13.04
C TYR A 777 -37.73 -7.66 11.64
N VAL A 778 -36.74 -8.54 11.46
CA VAL A 778 -36.14 -8.82 10.14
C VAL A 778 -37.17 -9.38 9.16
N ARG A 779 -38.04 -10.29 9.61
CA ARG A 779 -39.16 -10.80 8.80
C ARG A 779 -40.08 -9.67 8.35
N GLY A 780 -40.41 -8.73 9.23
CA GLY A 780 -41.23 -7.55 8.91
C GLY A 780 -40.64 -6.70 7.78
N LEU A 781 -39.32 -6.48 7.80
CA LEU A 781 -38.62 -5.72 6.75
C LEU A 781 -38.64 -6.43 5.39
N MET A 782 -38.48 -7.77 5.38
CA MET A 782 -38.26 -8.53 4.14
C MET A 782 -39.54 -9.09 3.51
N VAL A 783 -40.62 -9.27 4.27
CA VAL A 783 -41.85 -9.96 3.83
C VAL A 783 -42.46 -9.36 2.56
N HIS A 784 -42.50 -8.03 2.44
CA HIS A 784 -43.07 -7.40 1.25
C HIS A 784 -42.26 -7.77 -0.01
N MET A 785 -40.94 -7.78 0.10
CA MET A 785 -40.02 -8.06 -1.00
C MET A 785 -40.09 -9.52 -1.45
N THR A 786 -40.10 -10.45 -0.49
CA THR A 786 -40.21 -11.89 -0.80
C THR A 786 -41.58 -12.22 -1.39
N THR A 787 -42.65 -11.68 -0.81
CA THR A 787 -44.02 -11.88 -1.31
C THR A 787 -44.17 -11.35 -2.73
N TYR A 788 -43.61 -10.17 -3.04
CA TYR A 788 -43.63 -9.62 -4.39
C TYR A 788 -42.94 -10.53 -5.41
N LEU A 789 -41.75 -11.07 -5.09
CA LEU A 789 -41.04 -11.99 -5.98
C LEU A 789 -41.80 -13.31 -6.19
N VAL A 790 -42.40 -13.84 -5.13
CA VAL A 790 -43.25 -15.05 -5.19
C VAL A 790 -44.48 -14.79 -6.06
N GLU A 791 -45.21 -13.70 -5.82
CA GLU A 791 -46.39 -13.32 -6.61
C GLU A 791 -46.03 -13.10 -8.08
N LEU A 792 -44.92 -12.42 -8.37
CA LEU A 792 -44.43 -12.23 -9.72
C LEU A 792 -44.17 -13.58 -10.41
N SER A 793 -43.48 -14.51 -9.74
CA SER A 793 -43.18 -15.84 -10.29
C SER A 793 -44.43 -16.68 -10.62
N ASN A 794 -45.56 -16.41 -9.95
CA ASN A 794 -46.82 -17.12 -10.13
C ASN A 794 -47.77 -16.46 -11.15
N LYS A 795 -47.39 -15.34 -11.79
CA LYS A 795 -48.25 -14.68 -12.79
C LYS A 795 -48.32 -15.48 -14.10
N ASN A 796 -49.52 -15.67 -14.62
CA ASN A 796 -49.74 -16.36 -15.90
C ASN A 796 -49.09 -15.63 -17.09
N ASP A 797 -49.03 -14.30 -17.06
CA ASP A 797 -48.44 -13.45 -18.11
C ASP A 797 -46.99 -13.01 -17.78
N LEU A 798 -46.27 -13.80 -16.97
CA LEU A 798 -44.95 -13.44 -16.45
C LEU A 798 -43.98 -13.00 -17.56
N LYS A 799 -43.93 -13.69 -18.69
CA LYS A 799 -43.00 -13.37 -19.80
C LYS A 799 -43.18 -11.98 -20.40
N SER A 800 -44.39 -11.42 -20.37
CA SER A 800 -44.65 -10.06 -20.87
C SER A 800 -44.54 -9.01 -19.77
N VAL A 801 -44.98 -9.34 -18.55
CA VAL A 801 -44.93 -8.42 -17.41
C VAL A 801 -43.50 -8.20 -16.93
N SER A 802 -42.67 -9.25 -16.93
CA SER A 802 -41.27 -9.19 -16.47
C SER A 802 -40.41 -8.23 -17.29
N GLN A 803 -40.74 -8.05 -18.57
CA GLN A 803 -39.98 -7.22 -19.51
C GLN A 803 -40.32 -5.73 -19.41
N GLN A 804 -41.29 -5.35 -18.58
CA GLN A 804 -41.63 -3.94 -18.38
C GLN A 804 -40.50 -3.24 -17.59
N PRO A 805 -40.04 -2.05 -18.02
CA PRO A 805 -38.94 -1.33 -17.35
C PRO A 805 -39.19 -1.10 -15.85
N ASP A 806 -40.42 -0.75 -15.47
CA ASP A 806 -40.79 -0.53 -14.06
C ASP A 806 -40.67 -1.81 -13.22
N VAL A 807 -41.00 -2.96 -13.81
CA VAL A 807 -40.90 -4.28 -13.16
C VAL A 807 -39.44 -4.69 -13.04
N ILE A 808 -38.63 -4.49 -14.08
CA ILE A 808 -37.18 -4.75 -14.05
C ILE A 808 -36.53 -3.91 -12.95
N MET A 809 -36.80 -2.61 -12.90
CA MET A 809 -36.26 -1.71 -11.87
C MET A 809 -36.67 -2.17 -10.47
N SER A 810 -37.95 -2.50 -10.28
CA SER A 810 -38.47 -2.99 -9.00
C SER A 810 -37.78 -4.28 -8.57
N VAL A 811 -37.64 -5.26 -9.48
CA VAL A 811 -36.95 -6.53 -9.20
C VAL A 811 -35.50 -6.28 -8.82
N CYS A 812 -34.77 -5.44 -9.56
CA CYS A 812 -33.39 -5.09 -9.24
C CYS A 812 -33.25 -4.46 -7.85
N CYS A 813 -34.10 -3.49 -7.51
CA CYS A 813 -34.08 -2.83 -6.21
C CYS A 813 -34.37 -3.81 -5.06
N LEU A 814 -35.39 -4.65 -5.23
CA LEU A 814 -35.76 -5.65 -4.22
C LEU A 814 -34.66 -6.70 -4.03
N LEU A 815 -34.01 -7.14 -5.12
CA LEU A 815 -32.87 -8.07 -5.03
C LEU A 815 -31.67 -7.46 -4.30
N GLU A 816 -31.33 -6.19 -4.54
CA GLU A 816 -30.23 -5.52 -3.82
C GLU A 816 -30.53 -5.34 -2.32
N ARG A 817 -31.80 -5.08 -1.98
CA ARG A 817 -32.24 -5.01 -0.57
C ARG A 817 -32.17 -6.38 0.11
N LEU A 818 -32.68 -7.44 -0.53
CA LEU A 818 -32.59 -8.81 -0.03
C LEU A 818 -31.13 -9.26 0.11
N ARG A 819 -30.27 -8.86 -0.83
CA ARG A 819 -28.83 -9.11 -0.78
C ARG A 819 -28.14 -8.40 0.38
N GLY A 820 -28.49 -7.15 0.65
CA GLY A 820 -28.01 -6.42 1.84
C GLY A 820 -28.44 -7.09 3.13
N ALA A 821 -29.70 -7.53 3.22
CA ALA A 821 -30.21 -8.28 4.36
C ALA A 821 -29.50 -9.63 4.55
N ALA A 822 -29.24 -10.36 3.47
CA ALA A 822 -28.49 -11.61 3.49
C ALA A 822 -27.06 -11.42 4.00
N SER A 823 -26.37 -10.36 3.57
CA SER A 823 -25.01 -10.04 4.01
C SER A 823 -24.90 -9.59 5.48
N ALA A 824 -26.02 -9.18 6.10
CA ALA A 824 -26.11 -8.78 7.50
C ALA A 824 -26.48 -9.95 8.44
N ALA A 825 -26.27 -11.19 8.02
CA ALA A 825 -26.63 -12.36 8.81
C ALA A 825 -25.80 -12.44 10.10
N GLU A 826 -26.49 -12.39 11.24
CA GLU A 826 -25.94 -12.65 12.56
C GLU A 826 -26.59 -13.91 13.15
N PRO A 827 -25.94 -14.60 14.11
CA PRO A 827 -26.52 -15.79 14.75
C PRO A 827 -27.95 -15.58 15.31
N ARG A 828 -28.30 -14.35 15.72
CA ARG A 828 -29.63 -14.03 16.26
C ARG A 828 -30.71 -13.87 15.20
N THR A 829 -30.36 -13.42 13.99
CA THR A 829 -31.26 -13.11 12.87
C THR A 829 -31.26 -14.21 11.79
N GLN A 830 -30.31 -15.15 11.90
CA GLN A 830 -30.09 -16.26 10.97
C GLN A 830 -31.38 -16.95 10.54
N ARG A 831 -32.24 -17.38 11.49
CA ARG A 831 -33.48 -18.10 11.17
C ARG A 831 -34.39 -17.36 10.20
N SER A 832 -34.62 -16.06 10.43
CA SER A 832 -35.47 -15.24 9.56
C SER A 832 -34.87 -15.04 8.16
N ILE A 833 -33.55 -14.94 8.06
CA ILE A 833 -32.82 -14.81 6.78
C ILE A 833 -32.83 -16.15 6.03
N TYR A 834 -32.74 -17.27 6.75
CA TYR A 834 -32.90 -18.60 6.18
C TYR A 834 -34.31 -18.82 5.62
N GLU A 835 -35.35 -18.54 6.42
CA GLU A 835 -36.76 -18.63 6.00
C GLU A 835 -37.06 -17.73 4.79
N MET A 836 -36.51 -16.51 4.77
CA MET A 836 -36.57 -15.58 3.65
C MET A 836 -36.00 -16.22 2.37
N GLY A 837 -34.77 -16.75 2.43
CA GLY A 837 -34.13 -17.39 1.28
C GLY A 837 -34.90 -18.59 0.76
N ILE A 838 -35.37 -19.49 1.64
CA ILE A 838 -36.19 -20.64 1.25
C ILE A 838 -37.43 -20.21 0.46
N SER A 839 -38.11 -19.16 0.93
CA SER A 839 -39.34 -18.69 0.28
C SER A 839 -39.11 -18.23 -1.17
N VAL A 840 -37.89 -17.79 -1.50
CA VAL A 840 -37.54 -17.25 -2.82
C VAL A 840 -36.70 -18.21 -3.69
N MET A 841 -36.27 -19.37 -3.19
CA MET A 841 -35.50 -20.36 -3.97
C MET A 841 -36.19 -20.72 -5.30
N ASN A 842 -37.44 -21.21 -5.25
CA ASN A 842 -38.19 -21.57 -6.45
C ASN A 842 -38.47 -20.35 -7.36
N PRO A 843 -38.95 -19.20 -6.83
CA PRO A 843 -39.06 -17.97 -7.60
C PRO A 843 -37.77 -17.57 -8.33
N VAL A 844 -36.60 -17.68 -7.70
CA VAL A 844 -35.31 -17.34 -8.30
C VAL A 844 -35.02 -18.22 -9.53
N LEU A 845 -35.29 -19.52 -9.48
CA LEU A 845 -35.11 -20.40 -10.64
C LEU A 845 -36.02 -20.01 -11.81
N ILE A 846 -37.29 -19.70 -11.51
CA ILE A 846 -38.27 -19.27 -12.51
C ILE A 846 -37.85 -17.93 -13.13
N LEU A 847 -37.45 -16.97 -12.30
CA LEU A 847 -37.01 -15.64 -12.76
C LEU A 847 -35.72 -15.73 -13.57
N LEU A 848 -34.78 -16.61 -13.21
CA LEU A 848 -33.56 -16.85 -13.99
C LEU A 848 -33.89 -17.38 -15.39
N GLU A 849 -34.91 -18.22 -15.54
CA GLU A 849 -35.38 -18.68 -16.85
C GLU A 849 -36.04 -17.58 -17.68
N VAL A 850 -36.84 -16.73 -17.04
CA VAL A 850 -37.57 -15.64 -17.72
C VAL A 850 -36.64 -14.49 -18.12
N TYR A 851 -35.69 -14.12 -17.26
CA TYR A 851 -34.75 -13.02 -17.47
C TYR A 851 -33.45 -13.43 -18.17
N LYS A 852 -33.40 -14.59 -18.83
CA LYS A 852 -32.20 -15.13 -19.52
C LYS A 852 -31.54 -14.21 -20.58
N HIS A 853 -32.18 -13.10 -20.93
CA HIS A 853 -31.68 -12.09 -21.87
C HIS A 853 -31.37 -10.73 -21.20
N GLU A 854 -31.70 -10.56 -19.93
CA GLU A 854 -31.48 -9.34 -19.14
C GLU A 854 -30.31 -9.56 -18.17
N SER A 855 -29.08 -9.27 -18.64
CA SER A 855 -27.82 -9.52 -17.93
C SER A 855 -27.79 -8.94 -16.50
N ALA A 856 -28.31 -7.73 -16.31
CA ALA A 856 -28.35 -7.06 -15.02
C ALA A 856 -29.17 -7.84 -13.98
N VAL A 857 -30.34 -8.37 -14.37
CA VAL A 857 -31.20 -9.14 -13.46
C VAL A 857 -30.59 -10.51 -13.17
N VAL A 858 -30.03 -11.17 -14.19
CA VAL A 858 -29.33 -12.46 -14.04
C VAL A 858 -28.19 -12.32 -13.02
N TYR A 859 -27.32 -11.32 -13.19
CA TYR A 859 -26.23 -11.06 -12.27
C TYR A 859 -26.71 -10.84 -10.83
N LEU A 860 -27.77 -10.05 -10.63
CA LEU A 860 -28.32 -9.80 -9.29
C LEU A 860 -28.94 -11.05 -8.65
N LEU A 861 -29.63 -11.88 -9.43
CA LEU A 861 -30.17 -13.16 -8.95
C LEU A 861 -29.02 -14.07 -8.48
N LEU A 862 -27.97 -14.21 -9.29
CA LEU A 862 -26.79 -15.01 -8.92
C LEU A 862 -26.12 -14.45 -7.67
N LYS A 863 -25.89 -13.14 -7.61
CA LYS A 863 -25.18 -12.50 -6.50
C LYS A 863 -25.98 -12.48 -5.19
N PHE A 864 -27.30 -12.38 -5.27
CA PHE A 864 -28.17 -12.58 -4.10
C PHE A 864 -28.00 -13.98 -3.51
N ILE A 865 -27.99 -15.03 -4.35
CA ILE A 865 -27.79 -16.40 -3.87
C ILE A 865 -26.40 -16.58 -3.27
N VAL A 866 -25.35 -16.01 -3.89
CA VAL A 866 -23.99 -16.02 -3.32
C VAL A 866 -24.00 -15.46 -1.91
N ASP A 867 -24.49 -14.22 -1.75
CA ASP A 867 -24.42 -13.52 -0.47
C ASP A 867 -25.35 -14.17 0.60
N TRP A 868 -26.46 -14.80 0.17
CA TRP A 868 -27.33 -15.60 1.05
C TRP A 868 -26.68 -16.90 1.50
N VAL A 869 -26.07 -17.66 0.59
CA VAL A 869 -25.38 -18.91 0.94
C VAL A 869 -24.20 -18.60 1.84
N ASP A 870 -23.38 -17.60 1.50
CA ASP A 870 -22.22 -17.19 2.30
C ASP A 870 -22.58 -16.84 3.75
N GLY A 871 -23.64 -16.05 3.95
CA GLY A 871 -24.09 -15.64 5.27
C GLY A 871 -24.81 -16.73 6.08
N GLN A 872 -25.25 -17.83 5.45
CA GLN A 872 -26.05 -18.87 6.11
C GLN A 872 -25.30 -20.19 6.30
N ILE A 873 -24.47 -20.60 5.34
CA ILE A 873 -23.97 -21.97 5.21
C ILE A 873 -23.31 -22.50 6.49
N SER A 874 -22.50 -21.69 7.16
CA SER A 874 -21.82 -22.05 8.42
C SER A 874 -22.77 -22.40 9.57
N TYR A 875 -24.02 -21.93 9.54
CA TYR A 875 -25.00 -22.15 10.60
C TYR A 875 -26.03 -23.25 10.29
N LEU A 876 -26.14 -23.70 9.04
CA LEU A 876 -27.18 -24.64 8.62
C LEU A 876 -26.96 -26.04 9.19
N GLU A 877 -28.04 -26.70 9.59
CA GLU A 877 -28.00 -28.12 9.97
C GLU A 877 -27.93 -29.03 8.73
N ALA A 878 -27.50 -30.29 8.91
CA ALA A 878 -27.18 -31.18 7.79
C ALA A 878 -28.30 -31.34 6.73
N GLN A 879 -29.58 -31.39 7.16
CA GLN A 879 -30.73 -31.47 6.26
C GLN A 879 -30.99 -30.16 5.49
N GLU A 880 -30.75 -29.03 6.14
CA GLU A 880 -30.88 -27.69 5.56
C GLU A 880 -29.77 -27.45 4.53
N THR A 881 -28.54 -27.85 4.88
CA THR A 881 -27.37 -27.82 3.98
C THR A 881 -27.63 -28.64 2.71
N ALA A 882 -28.16 -29.86 2.84
CA ALA A 882 -28.50 -30.71 1.69
C ALA A 882 -29.52 -30.04 0.74
N SER A 883 -30.51 -29.35 1.32
CA SER A 883 -31.55 -28.65 0.55
C SER A 883 -30.99 -27.43 -0.20
N VAL A 884 -30.10 -26.66 0.43
CA VAL A 884 -29.42 -25.52 -0.20
C VAL A 884 -28.49 -26.00 -1.32
N ILE A 885 -27.74 -27.07 -1.08
CA ILE A 885 -26.85 -27.68 -2.07
C ILE A 885 -27.61 -28.16 -3.32
N ASP A 886 -28.72 -28.91 -3.15
CA ASP A 886 -29.53 -29.38 -4.27
C ASP A 886 -30.04 -28.20 -5.13
N PHE A 887 -30.45 -27.12 -4.47
CA PHE A 887 -30.85 -25.89 -5.15
C PHE A 887 -29.70 -25.20 -5.89
N CYS A 888 -28.54 -25.01 -5.26
CA CYS A 888 -27.37 -24.43 -5.92
C CYS A 888 -26.97 -25.24 -7.16
N MET A 889 -27.05 -26.58 -7.09
CA MET A 889 -26.79 -27.44 -8.23
C MET A 889 -27.80 -27.26 -9.35
N ARG A 890 -29.10 -27.17 -9.05
CA ARG A 890 -30.14 -26.87 -10.04
C ARG A 890 -29.93 -25.51 -10.69
N LEU A 891 -29.52 -24.50 -9.91
CA LEU A 891 -29.22 -23.15 -10.40
C LEU A 891 -28.03 -23.17 -11.37
N LEU A 892 -26.93 -23.86 -11.02
CA LEU A 892 -25.76 -24.03 -11.89
C LEU A 892 -26.12 -24.74 -13.20
N GLN A 893 -26.89 -25.82 -13.11
CA GLN A 893 -27.37 -26.57 -14.28
C GLN A 893 -28.26 -25.71 -15.18
N LEU A 894 -29.20 -24.95 -14.58
CA LEU A 894 -30.09 -24.06 -15.32
C LEU A 894 -29.29 -22.98 -16.06
N TYR A 895 -28.38 -22.27 -15.38
CA TYR A 895 -27.53 -21.26 -16.00
C TYR A 895 -26.65 -21.84 -17.12
N SER A 896 -26.03 -23.01 -16.88
CA SER A 896 -25.20 -23.68 -17.87
C SER A 896 -26.00 -24.11 -19.10
N SER A 897 -27.17 -24.73 -18.92
CA SER A 897 -28.04 -25.15 -20.03
C SER A 897 -28.46 -24.00 -20.95
N GLN A 898 -28.59 -22.79 -20.40
CA GLN A 898 -28.96 -21.60 -21.15
C GLN A 898 -27.78 -20.95 -21.89
N ASN A 899 -26.54 -21.20 -21.46
CA ASN A 899 -25.37 -20.47 -21.95
C ASN A 899 -24.34 -21.36 -22.68
N ILE A 900 -24.42 -22.68 -22.51
CA ILE A 900 -23.59 -23.64 -23.23
C ILE A 900 -23.95 -23.61 -24.72
N GLY A 901 -22.94 -23.52 -25.59
CA GLY A 901 -23.15 -23.52 -27.05
C GLY A 901 -23.79 -22.24 -27.62
N LYS A 902 -24.05 -21.19 -26.82
CA LYS A 902 -24.43 -19.86 -27.35
C LYS A 902 -23.24 -19.23 -28.09
N ILE A 903 -23.13 -19.53 -29.38
CA ILE A 903 -22.27 -18.77 -30.29
C ILE A 903 -23.01 -17.46 -30.56
N SER A 904 -22.49 -16.33 -30.06
CA SER A 904 -22.99 -14.99 -30.37
C SER A 904 -22.64 -14.65 -31.82
N VAL A 905 -23.32 -15.31 -32.76
CA VAL A 905 -23.24 -15.02 -34.18
C VAL A 905 -23.98 -13.71 -34.39
N SER A 906 -23.29 -12.70 -34.93
CA SER A 906 -23.77 -11.35 -35.28
C SER A 906 -23.85 -10.27 -34.18
N LEU A 907 -22.74 -9.96 -33.51
CA LEU A 907 -22.60 -8.73 -32.72
C LEU A 907 -21.37 -7.94 -33.23
N SER A 908 -21.45 -6.59 -33.22
CA SER A 908 -20.29 -5.73 -33.49
C SER A 908 -19.18 -5.98 -32.46
N SER A 909 -17.94 -5.57 -32.75
CA SER A 909 -16.80 -5.75 -31.82
C SER A 909 -17.05 -5.16 -30.43
N THR A 910 -17.76 -4.03 -30.34
CA THR A 910 -18.17 -3.39 -29.09
C THR A 910 -19.18 -4.23 -28.30
N LEU A 911 -20.25 -4.68 -28.94
CA LEU A 911 -21.28 -5.51 -28.29
C LEU A 911 -20.75 -6.89 -27.89
N LEU A 912 -19.77 -7.43 -28.62
CA LEU A 912 -19.04 -8.64 -28.23
C LEU A 912 -18.21 -8.43 -26.96
N SER A 913 -17.62 -7.24 -26.80
CA SER A 913 -16.85 -6.91 -25.60
C SER A 913 -17.76 -6.74 -24.37
N GLU A 914 -18.90 -6.07 -24.52
CA GLU A 914 -19.91 -5.91 -23.47
C GLU A 914 -20.53 -7.26 -23.06
N ALA A 915 -20.90 -8.10 -24.03
CA ALA A 915 -21.40 -9.44 -23.72
C ALA A 915 -20.36 -10.32 -23.00
N LYS A 916 -19.06 -10.11 -23.25
CA LYS A 916 -17.98 -10.79 -22.51
C LYS A 916 -17.82 -10.24 -21.10
N THR A 917 -17.94 -8.93 -20.89
CA THR A 917 -17.85 -8.35 -19.54
C THR A 917 -19.04 -8.74 -18.67
N GLU A 918 -20.24 -8.88 -19.25
CA GLU A 918 -21.41 -9.40 -18.54
C GLU A 918 -21.23 -10.87 -18.14
N LYS A 919 -20.87 -11.74 -19.10
CA LYS A 919 -20.57 -13.16 -18.81
C LYS A 919 -19.47 -13.33 -17.77
N TYR A 920 -18.45 -12.48 -17.82
CA TYR A 920 -17.38 -12.45 -16.81
C TYR A 920 -17.93 -12.22 -15.39
N LYS A 921 -18.87 -11.28 -15.21
CA LYS A 921 -19.48 -10.99 -13.90
C LYS A 921 -20.29 -12.18 -13.39
N ASP A 922 -21.07 -12.81 -14.26
CA ASP A 922 -21.89 -13.97 -13.91
C ASP A 922 -21.03 -15.17 -13.51
N LEU A 923 -20.01 -15.50 -14.30
CA LEU A 923 -19.08 -16.59 -14.00
C LEU A 923 -18.33 -16.37 -12.69
N ARG A 924 -17.94 -15.12 -12.41
CA ARG A 924 -17.33 -14.76 -11.13
C ARG A 924 -18.29 -15.01 -9.96
N ALA A 925 -19.57 -14.65 -10.08
CA ALA A 925 -20.56 -14.94 -9.06
C ALA A 925 -20.74 -16.46 -8.85
N LEU A 926 -20.74 -17.27 -9.92
CA LEU A 926 -20.82 -18.73 -9.79
C LEU A 926 -19.59 -19.35 -9.10
N LEU A 927 -18.38 -18.86 -9.39
CA LEU A 927 -17.17 -19.30 -8.70
C LEU A 927 -17.19 -18.90 -7.22
N GLN A 928 -17.67 -17.69 -6.90
CA GLN A 928 -17.88 -17.25 -5.52
C GLN A 928 -18.89 -18.15 -4.80
N LEU A 929 -19.99 -18.54 -5.46
CA LEU A 929 -20.97 -19.47 -4.89
C LEU A 929 -20.32 -20.80 -4.52
N LEU A 930 -19.53 -21.38 -5.43
CA LEU A 930 -18.80 -22.63 -5.16
C LEU A 930 -17.81 -22.48 -4.01
N SER A 931 -17.11 -21.34 -3.94
CA SER A 931 -16.21 -21.02 -2.82
C SER A 931 -16.95 -20.90 -1.49
N SER A 932 -18.10 -20.22 -1.45
CA SER A 932 -18.94 -20.12 -0.26
C SER A 932 -19.49 -21.48 0.18
N LEU A 933 -19.74 -22.43 -0.74
CA LEU A 933 -20.11 -23.80 -0.36
C LEU A 933 -18.94 -24.55 0.31
N CYS A 934 -17.69 -24.32 -0.11
CA CYS A 934 -16.50 -24.89 0.53
C CYS A 934 -16.32 -24.42 1.98
N SER A 935 -16.80 -23.24 2.34
CA SER A 935 -16.59 -22.67 3.68
C SER A 935 -17.25 -23.48 4.80
N LYS A 936 -18.28 -24.28 4.47
CA LYS A 936 -18.98 -25.17 5.42
C LYS A 936 -18.03 -26.13 6.12
N ASP A 937 -17.09 -26.73 5.39
CA ASP A 937 -16.14 -27.69 5.95
C ASP A 937 -15.00 -26.99 6.74
N LEU A 938 -14.80 -25.68 6.55
CA LEU A 938 -13.80 -24.89 7.27
C LEU A 938 -14.36 -24.33 8.59
N VAL A 939 -15.59 -23.83 8.57
CA VAL A 939 -16.27 -23.18 9.70
C VAL A 939 -17.70 -23.71 9.79
N ASP A 940 -17.89 -24.74 10.62
CA ASP A 940 -19.18 -25.36 10.88
C ASP A 940 -19.65 -25.12 12.32
N PHE A 941 -20.77 -24.41 12.48
CA PHE A 941 -21.44 -24.18 13.76
C PHE A 941 -22.65 -25.10 13.98
N SER A 942 -22.87 -26.09 13.10
CA SER A 942 -23.97 -27.07 13.24
C SER A 942 -23.73 -28.03 14.40
N SER A 943 -24.83 -28.63 14.88
CA SER A 943 -24.78 -29.54 16.03
C SER A 943 -24.47 -30.99 15.65
N ASP A 944 -24.80 -31.37 14.40
CA ASP A 944 -24.59 -32.71 13.86
C ASP A 944 -23.48 -32.73 12.79
N SER A 945 -22.66 -33.79 12.74
CA SER A 945 -21.67 -33.93 11.68
C SER A 945 -22.34 -34.18 10.32
N ILE A 946 -21.80 -33.53 9.27
CA ILE A 946 -22.28 -33.58 7.87
C ILE A 946 -22.44 -35.02 7.35
N GLU A 947 -21.66 -35.97 7.91
CA GLU A 947 -21.69 -37.40 7.58
C GLU A 947 -23.06 -38.06 7.82
N VAL A 948 -23.92 -37.50 8.68
CA VAL A 948 -25.24 -38.07 9.03
C VAL A 948 -26.26 -37.95 7.88
N ALA A 949 -26.12 -36.93 7.01
CA ALA A 949 -27.05 -36.69 5.88
C ALA A 949 -26.52 -37.16 4.51
N GLY A 950 -25.31 -37.73 4.44
CA GLY A 950 -24.74 -38.29 3.20
C GLY A 950 -24.39 -37.28 2.11
N THR A 951 -24.34 -35.97 2.43
CA THR A 951 -24.02 -34.92 1.45
C THR A 951 -22.51 -34.66 1.44
N ASN A 952 -21.83 -35.00 0.35
CA ASN A 952 -20.39 -34.78 0.21
C ASN A 952 -20.13 -33.44 -0.51
N ILE A 953 -19.79 -32.39 0.25
CA ILE A 953 -19.54 -31.03 -0.26
C ILE A 953 -18.42 -31.03 -1.31
N SER A 954 -17.37 -31.81 -1.12
CA SER A 954 -16.29 -31.92 -2.11
C SER A 954 -16.81 -32.38 -3.48
N GLN A 955 -17.70 -33.39 -3.52
CA GLN A 955 -18.29 -33.87 -4.77
C GLN A 955 -19.17 -32.81 -5.45
N VAL A 956 -19.93 -32.06 -4.65
CA VAL A 956 -20.80 -30.97 -5.12
C VAL A 956 -19.95 -29.87 -5.75
N VAL A 957 -18.87 -29.46 -5.10
CA VAL A 957 -18.00 -28.38 -5.59
C VAL A 957 -17.25 -28.83 -6.85
N TYR A 958 -16.71 -30.04 -6.88
CA TYR A 958 -16.07 -30.60 -8.09
C TYR A 958 -17.05 -30.69 -9.26
N PHE A 959 -18.27 -31.16 -9.01
CA PHE A 959 -19.30 -31.27 -10.04
C PHE A 959 -19.79 -29.88 -10.50
N GLY A 960 -19.93 -28.93 -9.57
CA GLY A 960 -20.26 -27.54 -9.87
C GLY A 960 -19.17 -26.86 -10.71
N LEU A 961 -17.90 -27.05 -10.36
CA LEU A 961 -16.77 -26.58 -11.16
C LEU A 961 -16.80 -27.19 -12.57
N HIS A 962 -17.04 -28.49 -12.68
CA HIS A 962 -17.19 -29.18 -13.97
C HIS A 962 -18.35 -28.60 -14.83
N ILE A 963 -19.41 -28.08 -14.22
CA ILE A 963 -20.51 -27.40 -14.94
C ILE A 963 -20.09 -26.01 -15.44
N VAL A 964 -19.30 -25.27 -14.67
CA VAL A 964 -18.89 -23.88 -14.96
C VAL A 964 -17.71 -23.83 -15.92
N THR A 965 -16.75 -24.74 -15.80
CA THR A 965 -15.50 -24.76 -16.56
C THR A 965 -15.69 -24.67 -18.09
N PRO A 966 -16.64 -25.39 -18.74
CA PRO A 966 -16.90 -25.26 -20.18
C PRO A 966 -17.36 -23.86 -20.62
N LEU A 967 -17.83 -23.03 -19.69
CA LEU A 967 -18.26 -21.65 -19.95
C LEU A 967 -17.09 -20.66 -19.89
N ILE A 968 -15.96 -21.04 -19.30
CA ILE A 968 -14.75 -20.22 -19.17
C ILE A 968 -13.86 -20.45 -20.40
N SER A 969 -13.80 -19.45 -21.29
CA SER A 969 -12.90 -19.48 -22.44
C SER A 969 -11.52 -18.92 -22.09
N LEU A 970 -10.50 -19.24 -22.90
CA LEU A 970 -9.15 -18.65 -22.77
C LEU A 970 -9.15 -17.12 -22.86
N GLU A 971 -10.10 -16.53 -23.61
CA GLU A 971 -10.25 -15.08 -23.67
C GLU A 971 -10.81 -14.49 -22.37
N LEU A 972 -11.68 -15.21 -21.67
CA LEU A 972 -12.23 -14.80 -20.37
C LEU A 972 -11.18 -14.87 -19.25
N LEU A 973 -10.23 -15.80 -19.34
CA LEU A 973 -9.09 -15.85 -18.41
C LEU A 973 -8.12 -14.66 -18.54
N LYS A 974 -8.24 -13.84 -19.59
CA LYS A 974 -7.51 -12.56 -19.67
C LYS A 974 -8.00 -11.53 -18.65
N TYR A 975 -9.20 -11.70 -18.07
CA TYR A 975 -9.69 -10.86 -16.99
C TYR A 975 -9.07 -11.30 -15.65
N PRO A 976 -8.19 -10.49 -15.02
CA PRO A 976 -7.36 -10.95 -13.90
C PRO A 976 -8.16 -11.47 -12.71
N LYS A 977 -9.26 -10.80 -12.35
CA LYS A 977 -10.11 -11.19 -11.21
C LYS A 977 -10.81 -12.54 -11.42
N LEU A 978 -11.24 -12.86 -12.64
CA LEU A 978 -11.85 -14.17 -12.93
C LEU A 978 -10.79 -15.26 -12.95
N CYS A 979 -9.63 -14.98 -13.54
CA CYS A 979 -8.49 -15.90 -13.53
C CYS A 979 -8.08 -16.23 -12.09
N HIS A 980 -7.91 -15.21 -11.25
CA HIS A 980 -7.60 -15.37 -9.84
C HIS A 980 -8.67 -16.18 -9.10
N ASP A 981 -9.97 -15.81 -9.19
CA ASP A 981 -11.03 -16.54 -8.50
C ASP A 981 -11.13 -18.00 -8.96
N TYR A 982 -10.88 -18.29 -10.24
CA TYR A 982 -10.84 -19.64 -10.79
C TYR A 982 -9.67 -20.46 -10.24
N PHE A 983 -8.45 -19.92 -10.29
CA PHE A 983 -7.25 -20.60 -9.80
C PHE A 983 -7.20 -20.70 -8.28
N SER A 984 -7.75 -19.72 -7.56
CA SER A 984 -7.90 -19.75 -6.10
C SER A 984 -8.82 -20.88 -5.67
N LEU A 985 -10.01 -20.99 -6.30
CA LEU A 985 -10.94 -22.09 -6.03
C LEU A 985 -10.32 -23.45 -6.42
N LEU A 986 -9.68 -23.54 -7.60
CA LEU A 986 -9.03 -24.77 -8.05
C LEU A 986 -7.92 -25.20 -7.08
N SER A 987 -7.06 -24.26 -6.66
CA SER A 987 -5.99 -24.53 -5.70
C SER A 987 -6.56 -24.99 -4.37
N HIS A 988 -7.56 -24.29 -3.84
CA HIS A 988 -8.22 -24.64 -2.59
C HIS A 988 -8.80 -26.07 -2.62
N ILE A 989 -9.53 -26.41 -3.68
CA ILE A 989 -10.12 -27.73 -3.83
C ILE A 989 -9.04 -28.84 -3.88
N LEU A 990 -7.93 -28.59 -4.58
CA LEU A 990 -6.83 -29.56 -4.70
C LEU A 990 -6.00 -29.70 -3.42
N GLU A 991 -5.93 -28.64 -2.62
CA GLU A 991 -5.24 -28.66 -1.33
C GLU A 991 -6.07 -29.33 -0.22
N VAL A 992 -7.39 -29.10 -0.22
CA VAL A 992 -8.29 -29.57 0.85
C VAL A 992 -8.89 -30.94 0.53
N TYR A 993 -9.27 -31.23 -0.72
CA TYR A 993 -9.98 -32.47 -1.10
C TYR A 993 -9.25 -33.32 -2.17
N PRO A 994 -7.95 -33.64 -2.01
CA PRO A 994 -7.19 -34.39 -3.00
C PRO A 994 -7.72 -35.83 -3.21
N GLU A 995 -8.42 -36.42 -2.23
CA GLU A 995 -9.05 -37.73 -2.35
C GLU A 995 -10.18 -37.78 -3.37
N THR A 996 -10.96 -36.72 -3.49
CA THR A 996 -12.09 -36.65 -4.43
C THR A 996 -11.60 -36.53 -5.87
N LEU A 997 -10.42 -35.91 -6.08
CA LEU A 997 -9.75 -35.90 -7.38
C LEU A 997 -9.44 -37.32 -7.87
N ALA A 998 -9.02 -38.22 -6.97
CA ALA A 998 -8.70 -39.61 -7.32
C ALA A 998 -9.93 -40.41 -7.81
N GLN A 999 -11.14 -39.94 -7.47
CA GLN A 999 -12.41 -40.56 -7.83
C GLN A 999 -13.02 -40.00 -9.13
N LEU A 1000 -12.44 -38.94 -9.70
CA LEU A 1000 -12.93 -38.35 -10.96
C LEU A 1000 -12.69 -39.27 -12.16
N ASN A 1001 -13.53 -39.09 -13.19
CA ASN A 1001 -13.34 -39.74 -14.49
C ASN A 1001 -12.07 -39.21 -15.20
N SER A 1002 -11.59 -39.95 -16.20
CA SER A 1002 -10.35 -39.61 -16.91
C SER A 1002 -10.41 -38.27 -17.65
N GLU A 1003 -11.59 -37.86 -18.13
CA GLU A 1003 -11.77 -36.61 -18.89
C GLU A 1003 -11.71 -35.38 -17.97
N ALA A 1004 -12.43 -35.37 -16.85
CA ALA A 1004 -12.40 -34.26 -15.89
C ALA A 1004 -11.02 -34.15 -15.22
N PHE A 1005 -10.38 -35.28 -14.93
CA PHE A 1005 -9.01 -35.29 -14.43
C PHE A 1005 -8.04 -34.67 -15.44
N ALA A 1006 -8.08 -35.09 -16.71
CA ALA A 1006 -7.23 -34.53 -17.76
C ALA A 1006 -7.46 -33.02 -17.97
N HIS A 1007 -8.70 -32.55 -17.83
CA HIS A 1007 -9.02 -31.13 -17.92
C HIS A 1007 -8.35 -30.31 -16.79
N ILE A 1008 -8.46 -30.77 -15.54
CA ILE A 1008 -7.81 -30.11 -14.39
C ILE A 1008 -6.28 -30.02 -14.60
N LEU A 1009 -5.68 -31.10 -15.10
CA LEU A 1009 -4.25 -31.10 -15.43
C LEU A 1009 -3.89 -30.10 -16.52
N GLY A 1010 -4.70 -30.00 -17.57
CA GLY A 1010 -4.52 -29.00 -18.62
C GLY A 1010 -4.59 -27.57 -18.08
N THR A 1011 -5.48 -27.31 -17.12
CA THR A 1011 -5.59 -25.98 -16.49
C THR A 1011 -4.43 -25.64 -15.57
N LEU A 1012 -3.90 -26.62 -14.82
CA LEU A 1012 -2.69 -26.42 -14.02
C LEU A 1012 -1.46 -26.17 -14.90
N ASP A 1013 -1.33 -26.90 -16.00
CA ASP A 1013 -0.25 -26.71 -16.98
C ASP A 1013 -0.33 -25.32 -17.63
N PHE A 1014 -1.54 -24.84 -17.95
CA PHE A 1014 -1.76 -23.46 -18.39
C PHE A 1014 -1.37 -22.43 -17.30
N GLY A 1015 -1.78 -22.66 -16.06
CA GLY A 1015 -1.49 -21.76 -14.94
C GLY A 1015 0.00 -21.67 -14.57
N LEU A 1016 0.76 -22.76 -14.73
CA LEU A 1016 2.21 -22.76 -14.54
C LEU A 1016 2.96 -21.90 -15.56
N HIS A 1017 2.43 -21.75 -16.79
CA HIS A 1017 3.03 -20.92 -17.84
C HIS A 1017 2.35 -19.55 -17.95
N HIS A 1018 1.59 -19.15 -16.93
CA HIS A 1018 0.92 -17.86 -16.90
C HIS A 1018 1.89 -16.73 -16.56
N GLN A 1019 1.61 -15.52 -17.05
CA GLN A 1019 2.47 -14.34 -16.79
C GLN A 1019 2.35 -13.80 -15.36
N ASP A 1020 1.25 -14.12 -14.68
CA ASP A 1020 0.96 -13.68 -13.31
C ASP A 1020 1.57 -14.64 -12.27
N ALA A 1021 2.48 -14.12 -11.46
CA ALA A 1021 3.19 -14.88 -10.42
C ALA A 1021 2.25 -15.45 -9.35
N GLU A 1022 1.13 -14.80 -9.03
CA GLU A 1022 0.17 -15.32 -8.05
C GLU A 1022 -0.51 -16.59 -8.56
N VAL A 1023 -0.89 -16.61 -9.83
CA VAL A 1023 -1.48 -17.78 -10.49
C VAL A 1023 -0.48 -18.94 -10.51
N VAL A 1024 0.77 -18.67 -10.84
CA VAL A 1024 1.85 -19.67 -10.81
C VAL A 1024 2.02 -20.21 -9.38
N ASN A 1025 2.06 -19.34 -8.37
CA ASN A 1025 2.18 -19.73 -6.97
C ASN A 1025 1.01 -20.60 -6.49
N MET A 1026 -0.23 -20.27 -6.85
CA MET A 1026 -1.41 -21.09 -6.56
C MET A 1026 -1.29 -22.48 -7.21
N CYS A 1027 -0.88 -22.55 -8.48
CA CYS A 1027 -0.67 -23.83 -9.16
C CYS A 1027 0.44 -24.67 -8.52
N LEU A 1028 1.55 -24.04 -8.09
CA LEU A 1028 2.62 -24.71 -7.36
C LEU A 1028 2.17 -25.22 -5.99
N GLY A 1029 1.36 -24.43 -5.27
CA GLY A 1029 0.73 -24.81 -3.99
C GLY A 1029 -0.14 -26.06 -4.15
N ALA A 1030 -1.03 -26.05 -5.14
CA ALA A 1030 -1.87 -27.18 -5.50
C ALA A 1030 -1.06 -28.44 -5.85
N LEU A 1031 -0.03 -28.32 -6.68
CA LEU A 1031 0.83 -29.45 -7.06
C LEU A 1031 1.59 -30.03 -5.87
N ARG A 1032 2.09 -29.17 -4.96
CA ARG A 1032 2.72 -29.60 -3.72
C ARG A 1032 1.76 -30.40 -2.86
N ALA A 1033 0.50 -29.98 -2.74
CA ALA A 1033 -0.51 -30.70 -1.98
C ALA A 1033 -0.84 -32.06 -2.60
N LEU A 1034 -1.05 -32.13 -3.93
CA LEU A 1034 -1.29 -33.39 -4.64
C LEU A 1034 -0.13 -34.38 -4.49
N ALA A 1035 1.12 -33.90 -4.63
CA ALA A 1035 2.31 -34.73 -4.43
C ALA A 1035 2.41 -35.23 -2.99
N SER A 1036 2.14 -34.36 -2.01
CA SER A 1036 2.16 -34.71 -0.59
C SER A 1036 1.09 -35.74 -0.24
N TYR A 1037 -0.12 -35.58 -0.76
CA TYR A 1037 -1.22 -36.54 -0.59
C TYR A 1037 -0.86 -37.91 -1.18
N HIS A 1038 -0.41 -37.95 -2.44
CA HIS A 1038 -0.02 -39.20 -3.09
C HIS A 1038 1.10 -39.92 -2.31
N TYR A 1039 2.12 -39.19 -1.86
CA TYR A 1039 3.21 -39.73 -1.06
C TYR A 1039 2.72 -40.32 0.28
N ARG A 1040 1.88 -39.57 1.02
CA ARG A 1040 1.32 -40.01 2.31
C ARG A 1040 0.48 -41.28 2.16
N GLU A 1041 -0.39 -41.34 1.14
CA GLU A 1041 -1.25 -42.50 0.90
C GLU A 1041 -0.45 -43.73 0.45
N MET A 1042 0.59 -43.53 -0.38
CA MET A 1042 1.52 -44.60 -0.74
C MET A 1042 2.29 -45.14 0.46
N CYS A 1043 2.75 -44.27 1.36
CA CYS A 1043 3.37 -44.68 2.63
C CYS A 1043 2.40 -45.44 3.54
N ALA A 1044 1.10 -45.12 3.48
CA ALA A 1044 0.04 -45.83 4.21
C ALA A 1044 -0.42 -47.14 3.54
N GLY A 1045 0.20 -47.54 2.41
CA GLY A 1045 -0.14 -48.77 1.68
C GLY A 1045 -1.40 -48.69 0.83
N LYS A 1046 -1.92 -47.49 0.57
CA LYS A 1046 -3.07 -47.23 -0.31
C LYS A 1046 -2.59 -46.75 -1.68
N THR A 1047 -3.47 -46.74 -2.68
CA THR A 1047 -3.12 -46.42 -4.08
C THR A 1047 -2.96 -44.92 -4.36
N GLY A 1048 -3.21 -44.02 -3.39
CA GLY A 1048 -3.15 -42.57 -3.57
C GLY A 1048 -4.05 -42.09 -4.72
N LEU A 1049 -3.49 -41.36 -5.70
CA LEU A 1049 -4.16 -40.95 -6.95
C LEU A 1049 -4.52 -42.12 -7.90
N GLY A 1050 -4.25 -43.38 -7.53
CA GLY A 1050 -4.77 -44.56 -8.21
C GLY A 1050 -4.24 -44.75 -9.64
N SER A 1051 -5.14 -45.15 -10.56
CA SER A 1051 -4.83 -45.36 -11.98
C SER A 1051 -4.33 -44.10 -12.70
N HIS A 1052 -4.58 -42.93 -12.13
CA HIS A 1052 -4.22 -41.63 -12.71
C HIS A 1052 -2.75 -41.24 -12.43
N ALA A 1053 -2.10 -41.86 -11.44
CA ALA A 1053 -0.67 -41.68 -11.17
C ALA A 1053 0.22 -42.62 -12.00
N ALA A 1054 -0.29 -43.79 -12.38
CA ALA A 1054 0.45 -44.81 -13.12
C ALA A 1054 0.31 -44.58 -14.64
N ALA A 1055 1.41 -44.67 -15.37
CA ALA A 1055 1.40 -44.70 -16.84
C ALA A 1055 0.67 -45.97 -17.31
N GLN A 1056 -0.64 -45.88 -17.56
CA GLN A 1056 -1.38 -46.98 -18.17
C GLN A 1056 -1.04 -47.07 -19.65
N GLY A 1057 -0.18 -48.03 -20.00
CA GLY A 1057 -0.18 -48.85 -21.22
C GLY A 1057 -0.14 -48.21 -22.62
N ASN A 1058 -0.47 -46.93 -22.81
CA ASN A 1058 -0.51 -46.22 -24.10
C ASN A 1058 -0.44 -44.68 -23.97
N LEU A 1059 -0.30 -44.09 -22.78
CA LEU A 1059 0.02 -42.66 -22.58
C LEU A 1059 1.50 -42.50 -22.18
N PRO A 1060 2.27 -41.60 -22.83
CA PRO A 1060 3.63 -41.32 -22.40
C PRO A 1060 3.56 -40.45 -21.14
N GLU A 1061 4.23 -40.88 -20.06
CA GLU A 1061 4.46 -40.15 -18.80
C GLU A 1061 3.32 -40.12 -17.77
N GLY A 1062 3.68 -40.43 -16.51
CA GLY A 1062 2.81 -40.22 -15.36
C GLY A 1062 2.68 -38.72 -15.02
N ILE A 1063 1.64 -38.37 -14.25
CA ILE A 1063 1.33 -36.98 -13.87
C ILE A 1063 2.52 -36.20 -13.31
N PHE A 1064 3.28 -36.81 -12.39
CA PHE A 1064 4.43 -36.18 -11.76
C PHE A 1064 5.60 -36.00 -12.73
N SER A 1065 5.81 -36.90 -13.69
CA SER A 1065 6.82 -36.70 -14.73
C SER A 1065 6.47 -35.55 -15.68
N ARG A 1066 5.18 -35.38 -16.01
CA ARG A 1066 4.72 -34.27 -16.83
C ARG A 1066 4.95 -32.93 -16.12
N PHE A 1067 4.50 -32.79 -14.87
CA PHE A 1067 4.71 -31.54 -14.14
C PHE A 1067 6.16 -31.31 -13.76
N LEU A 1068 6.97 -32.35 -13.50
CA LEU A 1068 8.40 -32.18 -13.33
C LEU A 1068 9.04 -31.58 -14.59
N ARG A 1069 8.60 -31.98 -15.79
CA ARG A 1069 9.06 -31.35 -17.04
C ARG A 1069 8.60 -29.89 -17.14
N SER A 1070 7.32 -29.59 -16.89
CA SER A 1070 6.81 -28.21 -16.92
C SER A 1070 7.55 -27.31 -15.91
N LEU A 1071 7.84 -27.82 -14.71
CA LEU A 1071 8.64 -27.13 -13.68
C LEU A 1071 10.09 -26.90 -14.12
N LEU A 1072 10.71 -27.89 -14.77
CA LEU A 1072 12.06 -27.75 -15.32
C LEU A 1072 12.11 -26.77 -16.50
N GLN A 1073 11.03 -26.62 -17.26
CA GLN A 1073 10.89 -25.58 -18.29
C GLN A 1073 10.77 -24.20 -17.63
N LEU A 1074 9.91 -24.06 -16.61
CA LEU A 1074 9.75 -22.83 -15.84
C LEU A 1074 11.06 -22.36 -15.18
N LEU A 1075 11.92 -23.27 -14.73
CA LEU A 1075 13.23 -22.93 -14.14
C LEU A 1075 14.31 -22.59 -15.19
N ARG A 1076 14.04 -22.85 -16.47
CA ARG A 1076 14.98 -22.64 -17.58
C ARG A 1076 14.72 -21.33 -18.31
N ASP A 1077 13.46 -20.90 -18.33
CA ASP A 1077 13.01 -19.58 -18.77
C ASP A 1077 13.19 -18.56 -17.64
#